data_AF-A0A5J4QY04-F1
#
_entry.id   AF-A0A5J4QY04-F1
#
_cell.length_a   1.000
_cell.length_b   1.000
_cell.length_c   1.000
_cell.angle_alpha   90.00
_cell.angle_beta   90.00
_cell.angle_gamma   90.00
#
_symmetry.space_group_name_H-M   'P 1'
#
loop_
_entity.id
_entity.type
_entity.pdbx_description
1 polymer ?
#
loop_
_entity_poly.entity_id
_entity_poly.type
_entity_poly.pdbx_seq_one_letter_code
_entity_poly.pdbx_strand_id
1 'polypeptide(L)'
;MLERSGELKGILKTKIEENRDMIIFSKFLATIKTDVPISFDRDALVYKKPNEEILRNIFEELEFKTLINRVFHEKEETTINQTTIQGDLFGFPSKEDIVSETNHNHLKQLSSLEYNYQLIDSIDKRKELIQKLSDTKILSLDTETTGTNPIIAELVGMSFSFIENQAYYVPIPPAREEALKIVEEFRVIFENEHIIKIGQNIKYDMLVFQNYAIEIKGRLFDTMVAHYVIQPELRHGMDYLAEIYLNYRTIHIDELIGPKGKNQKNMRDLLPEEVYLYACEDADITLKLKNILENELKKNEVEDLFYRIEMPLIPVLAYMERNGVRLDTEALKESSEHFRKRIEIIEQDIYQLAGKSFNIVSPKQVGEILFDKLKIIEKAKKTKTGQYTTSEETLENLRYKHPVVEKILEHRGLKKLLSTYIDALPKLINSQTEKIHTSLNQTITATGRLSSSNPNLQNIPIRDEDGKEIRKAFITDDGCLFFSADYSQIELRIMAHLSEDRNMIEAFSNNQDIHIATAAKIYKIDINEVNSDMRRKAKTANFGIIYGISVFGLADRMNVERKEAKELIDGYFETYPQIKEYMEKSIQTAKKQGYVETVFHRKRYLSDINSQNAIVRGYAERNAINAPIQGSAADIIKVAMIRIHERFKIENKKTKMILQVHDELNFSVPIEEKDSIEKIVIEEMEKAYNMQVPLKVDYGWGKNWLEAH
;
A
#
# COMPACT_ATOMS: atom_id res chain seq x y z
N MET A 1 18.79 -20.25 36.38
CA MET A 1 19.25 -21.13 35.28
C MET A 1 20.50 -21.92 35.66
N LEU A 2 21.59 -21.29 36.15
CA LEU A 2 22.80 -21.99 36.62
C LEU A 2 22.55 -22.98 37.79
N GLU A 3 21.65 -22.66 38.72
CA GLU A 3 21.31 -23.53 39.86
C GLU A 3 20.47 -24.76 39.48
N ARG A 4 19.86 -24.75 38.28
CA ARG A 4 19.06 -25.85 37.73
C ARG A 4 19.77 -26.52 36.54
N SER A 5 21.09 -26.33 36.41
CA SER A 5 21.87 -26.87 35.28
C SER A 5 21.84 -28.41 35.19
N GLY A 6 21.58 -29.09 36.31
CA GLY A 6 21.41 -30.54 36.38
C GLY A 6 20.18 -31.08 35.64
N GLU A 7 19.17 -30.24 35.38
CA GLU A 7 17.95 -30.62 34.65
C GLU A 7 18.13 -30.54 33.12
N LEU A 8 19.24 -29.94 32.65
CA LEU A 8 19.55 -29.77 31.22
C LEU A 8 20.30 -31.01 30.68
N LYS A 9 20.07 -31.38 29.41
CA LYS A 9 20.72 -32.55 28.78
C LYS A 9 21.52 -32.15 27.53
N GLY A 10 22.59 -32.92 27.25
CA GLY A 10 23.39 -32.79 26.03
C GLY A 10 24.32 -31.56 26.00
N ILE A 11 24.68 -31.13 24.80
CA ILE A 11 25.67 -30.06 24.51
C ILE A 11 25.33 -28.73 25.22
N LEU A 12 24.04 -28.47 25.46
CA LEU A 12 23.58 -27.26 26.13
C LEU A 12 24.01 -27.23 27.61
N LYS A 13 24.01 -28.39 28.29
CA LYS A 13 24.50 -28.53 29.65
C LYS A 13 26.01 -28.26 29.69
N THR A 14 26.76 -28.89 28.80
CA THR A 14 28.22 -28.74 28.71
C THR A 14 28.62 -27.29 28.48
N LYS A 15 27.97 -26.58 27.55
CA LYS A 15 28.24 -25.15 27.29
C LYS A 15 27.96 -24.25 28.51
N ILE A 16 26.90 -24.53 29.27
CA ILE A 16 26.55 -23.73 30.44
C ILE A 16 27.50 -24.02 31.61
N GLU A 17 27.96 -25.26 31.76
CA GLU A 17 28.94 -25.65 32.78
C GLU A 17 30.34 -25.09 32.46
N GLU A 18 30.79 -25.18 31.21
CA GLU A 18 32.09 -24.67 30.75
C GLU A 18 32.18 -23.13 30.81
N ASN A 19 31.05 -22.42 30.60
CA ASN A 19 31.01 -20.95 30.61
C ASN A 19 30.38 -20.38 31.88
N ARG A 20 30.27 -21.17 32.95
CA ARG A 20 29.60 -20.78 34.20
C ARG A 20 30.17 -19.49 34.78
N ASP A 21 31.49 -19.37 34.85
CA ASP A 21 32.17 -18.21 35.42
C ASP A 21 31.98 -16.96 34.56
N MET A 22 32.01 -17.12 33.23
CA MET A 22 31.66 -16.03 32.30
C MET A 22 30.22 -15.57 32.46
N ILE A 23 29.26 -16.48 32.64
CA ILE A 23 27.84 -16.13 32.82
C ILE A 23 27.64 -15.36 34.13
N ILE A 24 28.29 -15.80 35.22
CA ILE A 24 28.27 -15.10 36.51
C ILE A 24 28.90 -13.71 36.37
N PHE A 25 30.02 -13.60 35.66
CA PHE A 25 30.70 -12.34 35.44
C PHE A 25 29.91 -11.40 34.52
N SER A 26 29.28 -11.90 33.45
CA SER A 26 28.37 -11.11 32.61
C SER A 26 27.17 -10.60 33.40
N LYS A 27 26.62 -11.40 34.32
CA LYS A 27 25.58 -10.93 35.25
C LYS A 27 26.13 -9.82 36.15
N PHE A 28 27.33 -9.98 36.71
CA PHE A 28 27.96 -8.95 37.53
C PHE A 28 28.17 -7.64 36.74
N LEU A 29 28.72 -7.71 35.53
CA LEU A 29 28.93 -6.56 34.65
C LEU A 29 27.62 -5.86 34.24
N ALA A 30 26.56 -6.63 34.01
CA ALA A 30 25.25 -6.10 33.64
C ALA A 30 24.39 -5.69 34.86
N THR A 31 24.82 -6.02 36.09
CA THR A 31 24.10 -5.64 37.30
C THR A 31 24.35 -4.18 37.58
N ILE A 32 23.31 -3.36 37.45
CA ILE A 32 23.38 -1.94 37.80
C ILE A 32 23.64 -1.86 39.31
N LYS A 33 24.78 -1.27 39.67
CA LYS A 33 25.11 -0.99 41.06
C LYS A 33 24.15 0.09 41.57
N THR A 34 23.24 -0.26 42.47
CA THR A 34 22.23 0.64 43.04
C THR A 34 22.63 1.21 44.40
N ASP A 35 23.70 0.68 44.99
CA ASP A 35 24.34 1.11 46.24
C ASP A 35 25.55 2.04 45.99
N VAL A 36 25.51 2.83 44.93
CA VAL A 36 26.54 3.84 44.67
C VAL A 36 26.49 4.86 45.81
N PRO A 37 27.62 5.24 46.45
CA PRO A 37 27.65 6.16 47.57
C PRO A 37 27.42 7.61 47.10
N ILE A 38 26.26 7.87 46.51
CA ILE A 38 25.78 9.19 46.12
C ILE A 38 24.59 9.55 47.01
N SER A 39 24.58 10.75 47.55
CA SER A 39 23.42 11.32 48.22
C SER A 39 22.43 11.77 47.15
N PHE A 40 21.34 11.01 46.97
CA PHE A 40 20.29 11.38 46.01
C PHE A 40 19.49 12.58 46.56
N ASP A 41 19.71 13.74 45.96
CA ASP A 41 18.93 14.95 46.21
C ASP A 41 18.03 15.22 45.01
N ARG A 42 16.72 15.01 45.20
CA ARG A 42 15.72 15.15 44.14
C ARG A 42 15.60 16.59 43.65
N ASP A 43 15.79 17.57 44.54
CA ASP A 43 15.60 18.99 44.22
C ASP A 43 16.80 19.53 43.43
N ALA A 44 17.99 18.98 43.66
CA ALA A 44 19.19 19.29 42.88
C ALA A 44 19.13 18.76 41.44
N LEU A 45 18.29 17.76 41.15
CA LEU A 45 18.15 17.14 39.83
C LEU A 45 16.99 17.72 39.00
N VAL A 46 16.27 18.73 39.52
CA VAL A 46 15.25 19.45 38.76
C VAL A 46 15.92 20.26 37.65
N TYR A 47 15.46 20.07 36.41
CA TYR A 47 15.96 20.78 35.25
C TYR A 47 15.82 22.30 35.45
N LYS A 48 16.96 23.00 35.41
CA LYS A 48 17.01 24.47 35.41
C LYS A 48 17.21 24.95 33.98
N LYS A 49 16.46 25.98 33.58
CA LYS A 49 16.64 26.59 32.26
C LYS A 49 18.09 27.08 32.11
N PRO A 50 18.71 26.87 30.94
CA PRO A 50 20.08 27.30 30.70
C PRO A 50 20.19 28.83 30.77
N ASN A 51 21.36 29.34 31.15
CA ASN A 51 21.66 30.75 31.03
C ASN A 51 21.94 31.05 29.55
N GLU A 52 20.98 31.70 28.89
CA GLU A 52 20.98 31.93 27.45
C GLU A 52 22.18 32.77 26.99
N GLU A 53 22.61 33.73 27.79
CA GLU A 53 23.71 34.65 27.47
C GLU A 53 25.07 33.93 27.49
N ILE A 54 25.31 33.09 28.51
CA ILE A 54 26.53 32.28 28.63
C ILE A 54 26.57 31.21 27.53
N LEU A 55 25.43 30.54 27.29
CA LEU A 55 25.35 29.45 26.33
C LEU A 55 25.50 29.95 24.89
N ARG A 56 24.95 31.14 24.57
CA ARG A 56 25.11 31.79 23.26
C ARG A 56 26.57 32.12 22.99
N ASN A 57 27.29 32.72 23.95
CA ASN A 57 28.72 33.01 23.80
C ASN A 57 29.54 31.75 23.50
N ILE A 58 29.27 30.63 24.18
CA ILE A 58 29.94 29.35 23.93
C ILE A 58 29.61 28.83 22.53
N PHE A 59 28.35 28.90 22.10
CA PHE A 59 27.96 28.44 20.77
C PHE A 59 28.53 29.30 19.66
N GLU A 60 28.70 30.61 19.89
CA GLU A 60 29.38 31.51 18.96
C GLU A 60 30.88 31.20 18.87
N GLU A 61 31.55 30.99 20.01
CA GLU A 61 32.96 30.60 20.07
C GLU A 61 33.24 29.27 19.35
N LEU A 62 32.33 28.31 19.47
CA LEU A 62 32.42 26.99 18.82
C LEU A 62 31.81 26.97 17.40
N GLU A 63 31.38 28.11 16.88
CA GLU A 63 30.75 28.27 15.56
C GLU A 63 29.50 27.39 15.32
N PHE A 64 28.76 27.03 16.37
CA PHE A 64 27.55 26.20 16.32
C PHE A 64 26.29 26.99 15.94
N LYS A 65 26.35 27.71 14.81
CA LYS A 65 25.32 28.65 14.35
C LYS A 65 23.93 28.03 14.18
N THR A 66 23.86 26.78 13.71
CA THR A 66 22.58 26.06 13.58
C THR A 66 21.96 25.67 14.92
N LEU A 67 22.77 25.42 15.96
CA LEU A 67 22.28 25.12 17.31
C LEU A 67 21.86 26.39 18.05
N ILE A 68 22.52 27.53 17.81
CA ILE A 68 22.05 28.85 18.30
C ILE A 68 20.62 29.09 17.82
N ASN A 69 20.38 28.93 16.52
CA ASN A 69 19.06 29.16 15.92
C ASN A 69 18.02 28.14 16.40
N ARG A 70 18.43 26.89 16.68
CA ARG A 70 17.53 25.83 17.16
C ARG A 70 17.17 25.98 18.64
N VAL A 71 18.11 26.42 19.48
CA VAL A 71 17.93 26.54 20.93
C VAL A 71 17.30 27.87 21.32
N PHE A 72 17.63 28.96 20.62
CA PHE A 72 17.14 30.32 20.92
C PHE A 72 16.07 30.82 19.94
N HIS A 73 15.68 30.03 18.94
CA HIS A 73 14.59 30.33 17.99
C HIS A 73 14.71 31.69 17.26
N GLU A 74 15.93 32.16 17.00
CA GLU A 74 16.15 33.36 16.20
C GLU A 74 16.17 33.03 14.69
N LYS A 75 15.42 33.84 13.93
CA LYS A 75 15.20 33.69 12.49
C LYS A 75 16.40 34.26 11.71
N GLU A 76 17.02 33.44 10.85
CA GLU A 76 17.75 33.95 9.69
C GLU A 76 16.88 33.79 8.44
N GLU A 77 16.64 34.91 7.75
CA GLU A 77 16.24 34.92 6.34
C GLU A 77 17.47 34.53 5.51
N THR A 78 17.52 33.31 4.93
CA THR A 78 18.15 33.08 3.61
C THR A 78 18.04 31.64 3.07
N THR A 79 17.63 31.57 1.79
CA THR A 79 17.99 30.61 0.73
C THR A 79 17.83 29.10 0.97
N ILE A 80 16.84 28.54 0.28
CA ILE A 80 16.59 27.11 0.09
C ILE A 80 17.73 26.50 -0.72
N ASN A 81 18.53 25.63 -0.08
CA ASN A 81 19.43 24.70 -0.75
C ASN A 81 19.17 23.27 -0.23
N GLN A 82 18.74 22.41 -1.16
CA GLN A 82 18.84 20.95 -1.23
C GLN A 82 18.40 20.07 -0.03
N THR A 83 17.63 19.01 -0.31
CA THR A 83 18.12 17.63 -0.08
C THR A 83 17.26 16.57 -0.77
N THR A 84 17.95 15.77 -1.59
CA THR A 84 17.50 14.57 -2.31
C THR A 84 17.27 13.40 -1.35
N ILE A 85 16.07 12.80 -1.41
CA ILE A 85 15.75 11.52 -0.78
C ILE A 85 16.07 10.39 -1.78
N GLN A 86 17.09 9.59 -1.47
CA GLN A 86 17.48 8.40 -2.22
C GLN A 86 16.55 7.24 -1.84
N GLY A 87 15.54 6.95 -2.66
CA GLY A 87 14.61 5.83 -2.49
C GLY A 87 15.18 4.50 -3.01
N ASP A 88 15.02 3.46 -2.22
CA ASP A 88 15.43 2.08 -2.49
C ASP A 88 14.48 1.39 -3.49
N LEU A 89 15.02 0.54 -4.37
CA LEU A 89 14.42 0.15 -5.65
C LEU A 89 13.26 -0.88 -5.56
N PHE A 90 12.95 -1.42 -4.38
CA PHE A 90 11.82 -2.36 -4.18
C PHE A 90 11.14 -2.27 -2.79
N GLY A 91 11.34 -1.19 -2.05
CA GLY A 91 10.68 -0.96 -0.76
C GLY A 91 9.48 -0.03 -0.92
N PHE A 92 8.26 -0.53 -0.71
CA PHE A 92 7.17 0.36 -0.31
C PHE A 92 7.61 1.09 0.96
N PRO A 93 7.32 2.40 1.11
CA PRO A 93 7.63 3.10 2.35
C PRO A 93 6.91 2.39 3.49
N SER A 94 7.68 1.73 4.35
CA SER A 94 7.22 1.38 5.69
C SER A 94 6.85 2.68 6.39
N LYS A 95 5.71 2.67 7.11
CA LYS A 95 5.28 3.74 8.01
C LYS A 95 6.35 3.95 9.10
N GLU A 96 7.40 4.67 8.78
CA GLU A 96 8.21 5.38 9.75
C GLU A 96 7.78 6.83 9.65
N ASP A 97 7.16 7.31 10.74
CA ASP A 97 6.73 8.67 10.92
C ASP A 97 7.93 9.61 10.72
N ILE A 98 8.09 10.13 9.52
CA ILE A 98 8.86 11.36 9.30
C ILE A 98 7.99 12.46 9.91
N VAL A 99 8.16 12.66 11.22
CA VAL A 99 7.72 13.84 11.95
C VAL A 99 8.52 15.00 11.38
N SER A 100 7.93 15.67 10.39
CA SER A 100 8.35 17.03 10.07
C SER A 100 7.90 17.88 11.26
N GLU A 101 8.85 18.30 12.10
CA GLU A 101 8.62 19.38 13.07
C GLU A 101 8.35 20.67 12.28
N THR A 102 7.11 20.90 11.89
CA THR A 102 6.64 22.22 11.46
C THR A 102 6.42 23.07 12.70
N ASN A 103 6.89 24.32 12.66
CA ASN A 103 6.70 25.29 13.73
C ASN A 103 5.20 25.55 13.95
N HIS A 104 4.58 24.88 14.93
CA HIS A 104 3.14 24.98 15.23
C HIS A 104 2.66 26.33 15.81
N ASN A 105 3.54 27.34 15.97
CA ASN A 105 3.22 28.58 16.69
C ASN A 105 2.28 29.56 15.95
N HIS A 106 1.84 29.26 14.72
CA HIS A 106 0.94 30.13 13.94
C HIS A 106 -0.39 29.46 13.50
N LEU A 107 -0.60 28.18 13.79
CA LEU A 107 -1.82 27.49 13.40
C LEU A 107 -2.96 27.79 14.38
N LYS A 108 -4.17 27.92 13.86
CA LYS A 108 -5.38 27.99 14.68
C LYS A 108 -5.62 26.64 15.34
N GLN A 109 -6.28 26.67 16.50
CA GLN A 109 -6.70 25.50 17.26
C GLN A 109 -8.15 25.66 17.71
N LEU A 110 -8.77 24.59 18.20
CA LEU A 110 -10.17 24.62 18.61
C LEU A 110 -10.45 25.69 19.66
N SER A 111 -9.51 25.93 20.59
CA SER A 111 -9.60 26.98 21.62
C SER A 111 -9.66 28.41 21.06
N SER A 112 -9.25 28.61 19.81
CA SER A 112 -9.22 29.92 19.15
C SER A 112 -10.43 30.19 18.24
N LEU A 113 -11.35 29.23 18.11
CA LEU A 113 -12.53 29.32 17.25
C LEU A 113 -13.81 29.43 18.09
N GLU A 114 -14.78 30.18 17.59
CA GLU A 114 -16.16 30.09 18.07
C GLU A 114 -16.83 28.89 17.41
N TYR A 115 -17.29 27.93 18.21
CA TYR A 115 -17.95 26.71 17.75
C TYR A 115 -19.17 26.36 18.61
N ASN A 116 -20.08 25.57 18.04
CA ASN A 116 -21.25 25.02 18.70
C ASN A 116 -21.24 23.50 18.57
N TYR A 117 -20.47 22.85 19.43
CA TYR A 117 -20.35 21.39 19.49
C TYR A 117 -21.18 20.84 20.64
N GLN A 118 -21.98 19.81 20.36
CA GLN A 118 -22.98 19.32 21.32
C GLN A 118 -22.82 17.82 21.58
N LEU A 119 -22.82 17.46 22.87
CA LEU A 119 -22.93 16.08 23.33
C LEU A 119 -24.40 15.65 23.42
N ILE A 120 -24.74 14.59 22.70
CA ILE A 120 -26.11 14.05 22.52
C ILE A 120 -26.26 12.77 23.34
N ASP A 121 -26.28 12.94 24.66
CA ASP A 121 -26.28 11.91 25.70
C ASP A 121 -27.67 11.40 26.12
N SER A 122 -28.76 11.92 25.54
CA SER A 122 -30.13 11.59 25.93
C SER A 122 -31.04 11.33 24.74
N ILE A 123 -32.09 10.54 24.96
CA ILE A 123 -33.08 10.14 23.94
C ILE A 123 -33.74 11.36 23.31
N ASP A 124 -34.10 12.38 24.10
CA ASP A 124 -34.78 13.57 23.60
C ASP A 124 -33.87 14.39 22.69
N LYS A 125 -32.59 14.57 23.07
CA LYS A 125 -31.59 15.22 22.21
C LYS A 125 -31.37 14.45 20.90
N ARG A 126 -31.36 13.10 20.93
CA ARG A 126 -31.22 12.28 19.72
C ARG A 126 -32.39 12.48 18.76
N LYS A 127 -33.63 12.48 19.28
CA LYS A 127 -34.83 12.74 18.46
C LYS A 127 -34.79 14.13 17.82
N GLU A 128 -34.40 15.15 18.57
CA GLU A 128 -34.24 16.50 18.03
C GLU A 128 -33.16 16.56 16.93
N LEU A 129 -32.02 15.89 17.15
CA LEU A 129 -30.96 15.81 16.16
C LEU A 129 -31.43 15.11 14.88
N ILE A 130 -32.10 13.95 14.98
CA ILE A 130 -32.60 13.22 13.81
C ILE A 130 -33.57 14.08 12.98
N GLN A 131 -34.43 14.86 13.64
CA GLN A 131 -35.31 15.82 12.94
C GLN A 131 -34.48 16.87 12.19
N LYS A 132 -33.48 17.48 12.85
CA LYS A 132 -32.58 18.45 12.20
C LYS A 132 -31.85 17.85 11.01
N LEU A 133 -31.32 16.63 11.15
CA LEU A 133 -30.58 15.94 10.10
C LEU A 133 -31.46 15.51 8.92
N SER A 134 -32.75 15.25 9.15
CA SER A 134 -33.67 14.81 8.10
C SER A 134 -33.94 15.90 7.05
N ASP A 135 -33.80 17.17 7.43
CA ASP A 135 -34.04 18.33 6.56
C ASP A 135 -32.78 18.79 5.80
N THR A 136 -31.62 18.18 6.05
CA THR A 136 -30.36 18.59 5.42
C THR A 136 -30.17 17.93 4.04
N LYS A 137 -29.32 18.55 3.21
CA LYS A 137 -28.91 18.00 1.91
C LYS A 137 -27.53 17.36 1.94
N ILE A 138 -26.71 17.75 2.90
CA ILE A 138 -25.35 17.27 3.10
C ILE A 138 -25.17 16.92 4.56
N LEU A 139 -24.36 15.90 4.82
CA LEU A 139 -24.04 15.45 6.15
C LEU A 139 -22.62 14.91 6.16
N SER A 140 -21.73 15.64 6.85
CA SER A 140 -20.44 15.11 7.29
C SER A 140 -20.66 14.17 8.45
N LEU A 141 -20.08 12.98 8.37
CA LEU A 141 -20.19 11.94 9.39
C LEU A 141 -18.85 11.28 9.63
N ASP A 142 -18.63 10.86 10.88
CA ASP A 142 -17.46 10.11 11.29
C ASP A 142 -17.81 9.14 12.44
N THR A 143 -17.00 8.10 12.60
CA THR A 143 -17.21 7.04 13.59
C THR A 143 -16.02 6.84 14.51
N GLU A 144 -16.27 6.96 15.81
CA GLU A 144 -15.32 6.60 16.84
C GLU A 144 -15.44 5.13 17.16
N THR A 145 -14.33 4.40 17.26
CA THR A 145 -14.35 2.94 17.36
C THR A 145 -13.29 2.35 18.28
N THR A 146 -13.42 1.07 18.62
CA THR A 146 -12.50 0.35 19.51
C THR A 146 -11.16 -0.03 18.88
N GLY A 147 -10.94 0.19 17.58
CA GLY A 147 -9.68 -0.19 16.94
C GLY A 147 -9.70 0.07 15.45
N THR A 148 -8.56 -0.10 14.76
CA THR A 148 -8.40 0.31 13.36
C THR A 148 -8.86 -0.73 12.32
N ASN A 149 -9.37 -1.90 12.75
CA ASN A 149 -9.89 -2.92 11.84
C ASN A 149 -11.43 -2.84 11.81
N PRO A 150 -12.02 -2.28 10.75
CA PRO A 150 -13.46 -1.98 10.74
C PRO A 150 -14.34 -3.24 10.74
N ILE A 151 -13.80 -4.40 10.33
CA ILE A 151 -14.57 -5.66 10.30
C ILE A 151 -14.93 -6.14 11.71
N ILE A 152 -14.08 -5.87 12.70
CA ILE A 152 -14.26 -6.29 14.10
C ILE A 152 -14.44 -5.12 15.07
N ALA A 153 -14.21 -3.89 14.62
CA ALA A 153 -14.33 -2.72 15.46
C ALA A 153 -15.77 -2.49 15.92
N GLU A 154 -15.90 -2.10 17.18
CA GLU A 154 -17.17 -1.72 17.79
C GLU A 154 -17.28 -0.20 17.86
N LEU A 155 -18.48 0.31 17.62
CA LEU A 155 -18.79 1.73 17.60
C LEU A 155 -18.81 2.30 19.02
N VAL A 156 -17.97 3.30 19.27
CA VAL A 156 -17.86 4.10 20.50
C VAL A 156 -18.73 5.35 20.41
N GLY A 157 -18.82 5.95 19.23
CA GLY A 157 -19.67 7.11 19.00
C GLY A 157 -19.82 7.44 17.53
N MET A 158 -20.77 8.30 17.21
CA MET A 158 -20.98 8.85 15.87
C MET A 158 -20.95 10.36 15.97
N SER A 159 -20.25 11.03 15.06
CA SER A 159 -20.26 12.49 14.96
C SER A 159 -20.86 12.96 13.65
N PHE A 160 -21.47 14.14 13.69
CA PHE A 160 -22.20 14.71 12.55
C PHE A 160 -21.95 16.22 12.45
N SER A 161 -21.76 16.72 11.23
CA SER A 161 -21.76 18.15 10.91
C SER A 161 -22.42 18.41 9.57
N PHE A 162 -23.23 19.47 9.49
CA PHE A 162 -23.87 19.91 8.24
C PHE A 162 -23.81 21.43 8.04
N ILE A 163 -23.24 22.16 9.02
CA ILE A 163 -22.95 23.59 9.01
C ILE A 163 -21.57 23.76 9.66
N GLU A 164 -20.70 24.56 9.05
CA GLU A 164 -19.35 24.80 9.59
C GLU A 164 -19.41 25.38 11.02
N ASN A 165 -18.50 24.91 11.87
CA ASN A 165 -18.41 25.22 13.30
C ASN A 165 -19.61 24.71 14.12
N GLN A 166 -20.46 23.86 13.55
CA GLN A 166 -21.52 23.16 14.27
C GLN A 166 -21.38 21.64 14.09
N ALA A 167 -21.32 20.91 15.20
CA ALA A 167 -21.21 19.46 15.16
C ALA A 167 -21.86 18.82 16.39
N TYR A 168 -22.21 17.56 16.24
CA TYR A 168 -22.97 16.79 17.22
C TYR A 168 -22.30 15.43 17.41
N TYR A 169 -22.08 15.02 18.66
CA TYR A 169 -21.53 13.71 18.99
C TYR A 169 -22.56 12.88 19.75
N VAL A 170 -22.80 11.67 19.25
CA VAL A 170 -23.71 10.68 19.83
C VAL A 170 -22.88 9.54 20.41
N PRO A 171 -22.70 9.46 21.74
CA PRO A 171 -21.99 8.34 22.35
C PRO A 171 -22.80 7.05 22.22
N ILE A 172 -22.09 5.95 21.97
CA ILE A 172 -22.66 4.61 21.82
C ILE A 172 -22.17 3.72 22.96
N PRO A 173 -23.07 3.13 23.77
CA PRO A 173 -22.70 2.32 24.91
C PRO A 173 -22.04 1.00 24.48
N PRO A 174 -21.24 0.37 25.37
CA PRO A 174 -20.63 -0.94 25.09
C PRO A 174 -21.67 -2.07 25.01
N ALA A 175 -22.84 -1.90 25.61
CA ALA A 175 -23.91 -2.90 25.58
C ALA A 175 -24.48 -3.04 24.16
N ARG A 176 -24.18 -4.18 23.51
CA ARG A 176 -24.49 -4.42 22.09
C ARG A 176 -25.96 -4.19 21.71
N GLU A 177 -26.90 -4.66 22.53
CA GLU A 177 -28.33 -4.49 22.27
C GLU A 177 -28.77 -3.01 22.31
N GLU A 178 -28.21 -2.25 23.24
CA GLU A 178 -28.49 -0.83 23.37
C GLU A 178 -27.84 -0.03 22.23
N ALA A 179 -26.59 -0.36 21.89
CA ALA A 179 -25.90 0.20 20.73
C ALA A 179 -26.69 -0.01 19.44
N LEU A 180 -27.20 -1.23 19.20
CA LEU A 180 -28.04 -1.52 18.03
C LEU A 180 -29.32 -0.66 18.02
N LYS A 181 -30.00 -0.50 19.16
CA LYS A 181 -31.19 0.35 19.25
C LYS A 181 -30.89 1.80 18.90
N ILE A 182 -29.81 2.36 19.46
CA ILE A 182 -29.43 3.76 19.21
C ILE A 182 -29.04 3.96 17.75
N VAL A 183 -28.21 3.08 17.18
CA VAL A 183 -27.79 3.18 15.77
C VAL A 183 -28.98 3.04 14.81
N GLU A 184 -29.94 2.17 15.13
CA GLU A 184 -31.17 1.99 14.36
C GLU A 184 -32.02 3.28 14.29
N GLU A 185 -32.04 4.11 15.35
CA GLU A 185 -32.73 5.40 15.34
C GLU A 185 -32.24 6.31 14.19
N PHE A 186 -30.96 6.19 13.79
CA PHE A 186 -30.34 6.99 12.73
C PHE A 186 -30.40 6.35 11.34
N ARG A 187 -30.97 5.14 11.18
CA ARG A 187 -31.07 4.45 9.86
C ARG A 187 -31.66 5.35 8.78
N VAL A 188 -32.70 6.11 9.14
CA VAL A 188 -33.40 7.04 8.24
C VAL A 188 -32.47 8.10 7.64
N ILE A 189 -31.38 8.45 8.33
CA ILE A 189 -30.39 9.42 7.84
C ILE A 189 -29.36 8.73 6.94
N PHE A 190 -28.80 7.60 7.40
CA PHE A 190 -27.78 6.85 6.67
C PHE A 190 -28.28 6.30 5.33
N GLU A 191 -29.51 5.81 5.30
CA GLU A 191 -30.13 5.20 4.12
C GLU A 191 -30.85 6.20 3.20
N ASN A 192 -30.93 7.47 3.56
CA ASN A 192 -31.60 8.49 2.73
C ASN A 192 -30.74 8.91 1.54
N GLU A 193 -31.10 8.46 0.34
CA GLU A 193 -30.34 8.73 -0.89
C GLU A 193 -30.25 10.21 -1.29
N HIS A 194 -31.12 11.08 -0.76
CA HIS A 194 -31.12 12.51 -1.04
C HIS A 194 -30.09 13.29 -0.23
N ILE A 195 -29.59 12.72 0.86
CA ILE A 195 -28.52 13.31 1.68
C ILE A 195 -27.18 12.85 1.12
N ILE A 196 -26.31 13.80 0.79
CA ILE A 196 -24.90 13.52 0.43
C ILE A 196 -24.11 13.26 1.71
N LYS A 197 -23.44 12.11 1.80
CA LYS A 197 -22.60 11.76 2.95
C LYS A 197 -21.17 12.14 2.68
N ILE A 198 -20.61 12.92 3.59
CA ILE A 198 -19.25 13.42 3.53
C ILE A 198 -18.45 12.73 4.63
N GLY A 199 -17.25 12.27 4.32
CA GLY A 199 -16.37 11.65 5.31
C GLY A 199 -14.92 11.78 4.91
N GLN A 200 -14.03 11.52 5.85
CA GLN A 200 -12.62 11.32 5.58
C GLN A 200 -12.34 9.82 5.67
N ASN A 201 -12.01 9.16 4.55
CA ASN A 201 -11.92 7.69 4.50
C ASN A 201 -13.24 6.98 4.86
N ILE A 202 -14.35 7.45 4.28
CA ILE A 202 -15.73 7.02 4.58
C ILE A 202 -15.96 5.52 4.40
N LYS A 203 -15.12 4.84 3.61
CA LYS A 203 -15.11 3.38 3.48
C LYS A 203 -14.99 2.68 4.85
N TYR A 204 -14.19 3.25 5.76
CA TYR A 204 -14.04 2.73 7.13
C TYR A 204 -15.37 2.77 7.88
N ASP A 205 -16.02 3.94 7.90
CA ASP A 205 -17.32 4.15 8.54
C ASP A 205 -18.38 3.21 7.97
N MET A 206 -18.42 3.06 6.63
CA MET A 206 -19.33 2.13 5.95
C MET A 206 -19.18 0.69 6.46
N LEU A 207 -17.95 0.20 6.59
CA LEU A 207 -17.66 -1.14 7.09
C LEU A 207 -18.05 -1.30 8.57
N VAL A 208 -17.84 -0.26 9.39
CA VAL A 208 -18.27 -0.25 10.80
C VAL A 208 -19.79 -0.27 10.91
N PHE A 209 -20.51 0.56 10.15
CA PHE A 209 -21.98 0.60 10.14
C PHE A 209 -22.60 -0.73 9.67
N GLN A 210 -21.94 -1.45 8.76
CA GLN A 210 -22.36 -2.80 8.38
C GLN A 210 -22.32 -3.80 9.55
N ASN A 211 -21.48 -3.59 10.57
CA ASN A 211 -21.54 -4.39 11.81
C ASN A 211 -22.87 -4.20 12.52
N TYR A 212 -23.56 -3.08 12.34
CA TYR A 212 -24.84 -2.74 12.97
C TYR A 212 -26.02 -2.88 12.00
N ALA A 213 -25.85 -3.60 10.89
CA ALA A 213 -26.88 -3.79 9.85
C ALA A 213 -27.43 -2.48 9.26
N ILE A 214 -26.58 -1.45 9.20
CA ILE A 214 -26.84 -0.18 8.52
C ILE A 214 -26.06 -0.15 7.20
N GLU A 215 -26.72 0.32 6.15
CA GLU A 215 -26.09 0.61 4.86
C GLU A 215 -26.06 2.13 4.66
N ILE A 216 -24.89 2.69 4.34
CA ILE A 216 -24.80 4.09 3.91
C ILE A 216 -25.20 4.15 2.44
N LYS A 217 -26.28 4.89 2.15
CA LYS A 217 -26.80 5.09 0.78
C LYS A 217 -26.72 6.56 0.37
N GLY A 218 -26.96 6.83 -0.91
CA GLY A 218 -26.88 8.17 -1.48
C GLY A 218 -25.48 8.50 -2.00
N ARG A 219 -25.31 9.75 -2.44
CA ARG A 219 -24.03 10.22 -2.98
C ARG A 219 -23.01 10.36 -1.87
N LEU A 220 -21.77 9.94 -2.15
CA LEU A 220 -20.65 10.07 -1.22
C LEU A 220 -19.73 11.21 -1.67
N PHE A 221 -19.05 11.81 -0.70
CA PHE A 221 -17.90 12.69 -0.91
C PHE A 221 -16.83 12.33 0.13
N ASP A 222 -15.70 11.82 -0.32
CA ASP A 222 -14.58 11.50 0.56
C ASP A 222 -13.46 12.53 0.39
N THR A 223 -13.12 13.26 1.45
CA THR A 223 -12.09 14.32 1.42
C THR A 223 -10.69 13.77 1.18
N MET A 224 -10.38 12.56 1.68
CA MET A 224 -9.10 11.89 1.44
C MET A 224 -8.93 11.60 -0.05
N VAL A 225 -9.98 11.07 -0.68
CA VAL A 225 -9.98 10.71 -2.09
C VAL A 225 -10.06 11.94 -2.99
N ALA A 226 -10.81 12.98 -2.58
CA ALA A 226 -10.90 14.24 -3.31
C ALA A 226 -9.53 14.90 -3.40
N HIS A 227 -8.81 14.98 -2.27
CA HIS A 227 -7.45 15.49 -2.29
C HIS A 227 -6.49 14.59 -3.07
N TYR A 228 -6.63 13.26 -2.98
CA TYR A 228 -5.80 12.33 -3.74
C TYR A 228 -5.90 12.52 -5.26
N VAL A 229 -7.10 12.72 -5.83
CA VAL A 229 -7.21 12.96 -7.27
C VAL A 229 -6.66 14.33 -7.70
N ILE A 230 -6.57 15.29 -6.77
CA ILE A 230 -5.99 16.63 -7.02
C ILE A 230 -4.46 16.59 -6.89
N GLN A 231 -3.92 15.90 -5.88
CA GLN A 231 -2.49 15.85 -5.55
C GLN A 231 -2.06 14.44 -5.12
N PRO A 232 -1.96 13.46 -6.04
CA PRO A 232 -1.76 12.04 -5.69
C PRO A 232 -0.40 11.71 -5.06
N GLU A 233 0.55 12.65 -5.05
CA GLU A 233 1.89 12.48 -4.49
C GLU A 233 2.01 12.85 -3.01
N LEU A 234 1.03 13.58 -2.47
CA LEU A 234 1.08 14.14 -1.13
C LEU A 234 0.52 13.18 -0.08
N ARG A 235 0.55 13.59 1.19
CA ARG A 235 -0.21 12.90 2.25
C ARG A 235 -1.69 13.30 2.15
N HIS A 236 -2.60 12.43 2.60
CA HIS A 236 -4.04 12.65 2.45
C HIS A 236 -4.82 12.51 3.77
N GLY A 237 -4.11 12.40 4.90
CA GLY A 237 -4.75 12.36 6.22
C GLY A 237 -5.32 13.72 6.62
N MET A 238 -6.39 13.74 7.40
CA MET A 238 -7.14 14.95 7.75
C MET A 238 -6.26 16.00 8.44
N ASP A 239 -5.41 15.60 9.38
CA ASP A 239 -4.48 16.51 10.09
C ASP A 239 -3.62 17.31 9.11
N TYR A 240 -3.05 16.63 8.12
CA TYR A 240 -2.25 17.27 7.08
C TYR A 240 -3.10 18.20 6.21
N LEU A 241 -4.32 17.79 5.85
CA LEU A 241 -5.23 18.62 5.05
C LEU A 241 -5.68 19.87 5.81
N ALA A 242 -5.97 19.75 7.10
CA ALA A 242 -6.35 20.86 7.97
C ALA A 242 -5.20 21.87 8.10
N GLU A 243 -3.96 21.40 8.22
CA GLU A 243 -2.78 22.28 8.26
C GLU A 243 -2.65 23.07 6.96
N ILE A 244 -2.67 22.41 5.80
CA ILE A 244 -2.38 23.07 4.51
C ILE A 244 -3.54 23.92 3.97
N TYR A 245 -4.79 23.52 4.17
CA TYR A 245 -5.96 24.21 3.60
C TYR A 245 -6.63 25.16 4.59
N LEU A 246 -6.59 24.85 5.89
CA LEU A 246 -7.30 25.63 6.91
C LEU A 246 -6.35 26.42 7.82
N ASN A 247 -5.03 26.20 7.71
CA ASN A 247 -4.03 26.70 8.67
C ASN A 247 -4.43 26.36 10.11
N TYR A 248 -4.88 25.11 10.31
CA TYR A 248 -5.49 24.62 11.54
C TYR A 248 -4.78 23.35 12.02
N ARG A 249 -4.54 23.26 13.33
CA ARG A 249 -4.06 22.03 13.98
C ARG A 249 -5.24 21.35 14.67
N THR A 250 -5.55 20.14 14.21
CA THR A 250 -6.51 19.22 14.82
C THR A 250 -6.03 18.69 16.16
N ILE A 251 -6.98 18.23 16.96
CA ILE A 251 -6.74 17.45 18.18
C ILE A 251 -6.24 16.09 17.71
N HIS A 252 -5.02 15.72 18.07
CA HIS A 252 -4.52 14.39 17.69
C HIS A 252 -5.04 13.31 18.63
N ILE A 253 -5.35 12.13 18.07
CA ILE A 253 -5.90 10.99 18.83
C ILE A 253 -5.00 10.57 20.00
N ASP A 254 -3.68 10.68 19.88
CA ASP A 254 -2.71 10.37 20.92
C ASP A 254 -2.71 11.36 22.09
N GLU A 255 -3.31 12.54 21.94
CA GLU A 255 -3.62 13.45 23.05
C GLU A 255 -4.75 12.88 23.92
N LEU A 256 -5.66 12.07 23.36
CA LEU A 256 -6.78 11.44 24.07
C LEU A 256 -6.39 10.08 24.67
N ILE A 257 -5.88 9.17 23.83
CA ILE A 257 -5.61 7.78 24.23
C ILE A 257 -4.15 7.52 24.61
N GLY A 258 -3.29 8.53 24.53
CA GLY A 258 -1.86 8.42 24.77
C GLY A 258 -1.06 7.93 23.55
N PRO A 259 0.28 7.89 23.67
CA PRO A 259 1.16 7.55 22.55
C PRO A 259 0.97 6.10 22.10
N LYS A 260 1.18 5.87 20.80
CA LYS A 260 1.12 4.53 20.20
C LYS A 260 2.04 3.56 20.94
N GLY A 261 1.49 2.44 21.39
CA GLY A 261 2.25 1.40 22.08
C GLY A 261 1.37 0.50 22.94
N LYS A 262 2.01 -0.38 23.71
CA LYS A 262 1.31 -1.37 24.56
C LYS A 262 0.41 -0.75 25.64
N ASN A 263 0.65 0.51 26.00
CA ASN A 263 -0.06 1.22 27.07
C ASN A 263 -1.05 2.27 26.52
N GLN A 264 -1.26 2.32 25.19
CA GLN A 264 -2.26 3.20 24.60
C GLN A 264 -3.65 2.75 25.07
N LYS A 265 -4.47 3.70 25.52
CA LYS A 265 -5.86 3.43 25.94
C LYS A 265 -6.73 3.10 24.73
N ASN A 266 -7.89 2.49 24.97
CA ASN A 266 -8.93 2.39 23.97
C ASN A 266 -9.84 3.63 24.01
N MET A 267 -10.42 4.06 22.88
CA MET A 267 -11.44 5.12 22.87
C MET A 267 -12.65 4.75 23.75
N ARG A 268 -12.96 3.45 23.87
CA ARG A 268 -14.01 2.93 24.77
C ARG A 268 -13.74 3.19 26.25
N ASP A 269 -12.48 3.37 26.64
CA ASP A 269 -12.09 3.59 28.03
C ASP A 269 -12.26 5.05 28.47
N LEU A 270 -12.59 5.95 27.53
CA LEU A 270 -12.78 7.38 27.78
C LEU A 270 -14.25 7.70 28.05
N LEU A 271 -14.50 8.76 28.83
CA LEU A 271 -15.83 9.29 29.04
C LEU A 271 -16.33 10.04 27.78
N PRO A 272 -17.64 10.05 27.49
CA PRO A 272 -18.19 10.80 26.36
C PRO A 272 -17.76 12.29 26.33
N GLU A 273 -17.61 12.91 27.50
CA GLU A 273 -17.16 14.29 27.65
C GLU A 273 -15.69 14.52 27.25
N GLU A 274 -14.87 13.47 27.25
CA GLU A 274 -13.47 13.52 26.82
C GLU A 274 -13.35 13.33 25.30
N VAL A 275 -14.30 12.64 24.68
CA VAL A 275 -14.26 12.29 23.24
C VAL A 275 -15.01 13.29 22.38
N TYR A 276 -16.09 13.91 22.88
CA TYR A 276 -17.02 14.65 22.02
C TYR A 276 -16.37 15.81 21.26
N LEU A 277 -15.38 16.50 21.83
CA LEU A 277 -14.71 17.62 21.13
C LEU A 277 -13.88 17.12 19.95
N TYR A 278 -13.14 16.03 20.14
CA TYR A 278 -12.36 15.38 19.08
C TYR A 278 -13.29 14.92 17.94
N ALA A 279 -14.31 14.13 18.26
CA ALA A 279 -15.20 13.58 17.25
C ALA A 279 -16.01 14.66 16.51
N CYS A 280 -16.47 15.71 17.21
CA CYS A 280 -17.15 16.84 16.60
C CYS A 280 -16.21 17.65 15.69
N GLU A 281 -14.95 17.82 16.09
CA GLU A 281 -13.94 18.50 15.28
C GLU A 281 -13.69 17.73 13.98
N ASP A 282 -13.52 16.42 14.03
CA ASP A 282 -13.29 15.57 12.84
C ASP A 282 -14.42 15.73 11.81
N ALA A 283 -15.68 15.69 12.27
CA ALA A 283 -16.84 15.91 11.40
C ALA A 283 -16.91 17.33 10.82
N ASP A 284 -16.62 18.38 11.61
CA ASP A 284 -16.64 19.78 11.16
C ASP A 284 -15.49 20.12 10.21
N ILE A 285 -14.26 19.70 10.54
CA ILE A 285 -13.09 19.88 9.68
C ILE A 285 -13.28 19.16 8.35
N THR A 286 -13.82 17.95 8.35
CA THR A 286 -14.17 17.23 7.12
C THR A 286 -15.16 18.01 6.26
N LEU A 287 -16.17 18.66 6.86
CA LEU A 287 -17.12 19.51 6.13
C LEU A 287 -16.44 20.74 5.51
N LYS A 288 -15.60 21.44 6.29
CA LYS A 288 -14.81 22.60 5.82
C LYS A 288 -13.88 22.21 4.66
N LEU A 289 -13.19 21.07 4.78
CA LEU A 289 -12.33 20.54 3.73
C LEU A 289 -13.13 20.21 2.47
N LYS A 290 -14.32 19.59 2.59
CA LYS A 290 -15.19 19.33 1.45
C LYS A 290 -15.52 20.61 0.68
N ASN A 291 -15.86 21.70 1.37
CA ASN A 291 -16.22 22.97 0.72
C ASN A 291 -15.07 23.56 -0.09
N ILE A 292 -13.83 23.37 0.35
CA ILE A 292 -12.62 23.81 -0.37
C ILE A 292 -12.30 22.85 -1.52
N LEU A 293 -12.22 21.55 -1.22
CA LEU A 293 -11.80 20.52 -2.16
C LEU A 293 -12.77 20.37 -3.33
N GLU A 294 -14.08 20.55 -3.13
CA GLU A 294 -15.07 20.53 -4.21
C GLU A 294 -14.79 21.61 -5.28
N ASN A 295 -14.30 22.78 -4.87
CA ASN A 295 -13.89 23.84 -5.80
C ASN A 295 -12.54 23.53 -6.45
N GLU A 296 -11.60 22.94 -5.72
CA GLU A 296 -10.31 22.54 -6.29
C GLU A 296 -10.46 21.38 -7.29
N LEU A 297 -11.41 20.46 -7.11
CA LEU A 297 -11.72 19.42 -8.11
C LEU A 297 -12.10 20.04 -9.47
N LYS A 298 -12.94 21.09 -9.46
CA LYS A 298 -13.34 21.86 -10.67
C LYS A 298 -12.14 22.51 -11.33
N LYS A 299 -11.39 23.26 -10.54
CA LYS A 299 -10.22 24.03 -11.01
C LYS A 299 -9.12 23.15 -11.58
N ASN A 300 -8.96 21.94 -11.05
CA ASN A 300 -8.01 20.96 -11.54
C ASN A 300 -8.61 20.00 -12.59
N GLU A 301 -9.86 20.20 -13.03
CA GLU A 301 -10.52 19.42 -14.10
C GLU A 301 -10.55 17.90 -13.82
N VAL A 302 -10.68 17.49 -12.56
CA VAL A 302 -10.69 16.07 -12.13
C VAL A 302 -12.05 15.64 -11.53
N GLU A 303 -13.10 16.44 -11.70
CA GLU A 303 -14.44 16.13 -11.20
C GLU A 303 -15.03 14.85 -11.79
N ASP A 304 -14.89 14.65 -13.11
CA ASP A 304 -15.43 13.45 -13.76
C ASP A 304 -14.74 12.19 -13.25
N LEU A 305 -13.41 12.22 -13.08
CA LEU A 305 -12.65 11.13 -12.46
C LEU A 305 -13.12 10.84 -11.04
N PHE A 306 -13.30 11.89 -10.23
CA PHE A 306 -13.75 11.78 -8.85
C PHE A 306 -15.15 11.17 -8.74
N TYR A 307 -16.13 11.74 -9.44
CA TYR A 307 -17.53 11.35 -9.30
C TYR A 307 -17.92 10.10 -10.08
N ARG A 308 -17.25 9.78 -11.20
CA ARG A 308 -17.60 8.60 -12.02
C ARG A 308 -16.78 7.36 -11.72
N ILE A 309 -15.60 7.51 -11.13
CA ILE A 309 -14.69 6.39 -10.85
C ILE A 309 -14.43 6.27 -9.36
N GLU A 310 -13.85 7.27 -8.70
CA GLU A 310 -13.35 7.06 -7.33
C GLU A 310 -14.46 6.97 -6.27
N MET A 311 -15.50 7.81 -6.36
CA MET A 311 -16.64 7.76 -5.41
C MET A 311 -17.48 6.49 -5.56
N PRO A 312 -17.90 6.05 -6.77
CA PRO A 312 -18.64 4.81 -6.91
C PRO A 312 -17.82 3.57 -6.56
N LEU A 313 -16.49 3.65 -6.59
CA LEU A 313 -15.61 2.52 -6.21
C LEU A 313 -15.61 2.27 -4.70
N ILE A 314 -15.76 3.29 -3.85
CA ILE A 314 -15.77 3.15 -2.38
C ILE A 314 -16.74 2.05 -1.89
N PRO A 315 -18.04 2.05 -2.25
CA PRO A 315 -18.96 0.99 -1.84
C PRO A 315 -18.59 -0.39 -2.39
N VAL A 316 -17.96 -0.47 -3.57
CA VAL A 316 -17.47 -1.74 -4.15
C VAL A 316 -16.34 -2.30 -3.30
N LEU A 317 -15.38 -1.46 -2.90
CA LEU A 317 -14.28 -1.87 -2.04
C LEU A 317 -14.78 -2.27 -0.66
N ALA A 318 -15.65 -1.49 -0.04
CA ALA A 318 -16.28 -1.87 1.23
C ALA A 318 -16.98 -3.24 1.12
N TYR A 319 -17.71 -3.49 0.03
CA TYR A 319 -18.35 -4.77 -0.22
C TYR A 319 -17.34 -5.92 -0.35
N MET A 320 -16.27 -5.75 -1.13
CA MET A 320 -15.22 -6.76 -1.28
C MET A 320 -14.50 -7.05 0.04
N GLU A 321 -14.10 -6.01 0.77
CA GLU A 321 -13.45 -6.15 2.07
C GLU A 321 -14.34 -6.86 3.07
N ARG A 322 -15.65 -6.56 3.08
CA ARG A 322 -16.63 -7.24 3.94
C ARG A 322 -16.80 -8.70 3.59
N ASN A 323 -16.80 -9.05 2.30
CA ASN A 323 -16.93 -10.44 1.86
C ASN A 323 -15.75 -11.30 2.30
N GLY A 324 -14.54 -10.78 2.15
CA GLY A 324 -13.30 -11.50 2.40
C GLY A 324 -13.11 -12.73 1.51
N VAL A 325 -12.01 -13.46 1.75
CA VAL A 325 -11.68 -14.71 1.06
C VAL A 325 -11.40 -15.83 2.06
N ARG A 326 -11.83 -17.06 1.74
CA ARG A 326 -11.57 -18.24 2.57
C ARG A 326 -10.19 -18.82 2.28
N LEU A 327 -9.64 -19.46 3.29
CA LEU A 327 -8.32 -20.06 3.24
C LEU A 327 -8.40 -21.52 3.69
N ASP A 328 -7.82 -22.42 2.89
CA ASP A 328 -7.60 -23.81 3.28
C ASP A 328 -6.40 -23.88 4.23
N THR A 329 -6.70 -23.87 5.52
CA THR A 329 -5.68 -23.94 6.57
C THR A 329 -4.98 -25.29 6.65
N GLU A 330 -5.62 -26.36 6.18
CA GLU A 330 -5.06 -27.71 6.20
C GLU A 330 -4.02 -27.85 5.08
N ALA A 331 -4.38 -27.41 3.86
CA ALA A 331 -3.44 -27.31 2.74
C ALA A 331 -2.22 -26.44 3.08
N LEU A 332 -2.40 -25.30 3.76
CA LEU A 332 -1.27 -24.47 4.20
C LEU A 332 -0.38 -25.16 5.23
N LYS A 333 -0.96 -25.94 6.14
CA LYS A 333 -0.18 -26.69 7.13
C LYS A 333 0.68 -27.75 6.45
N GLU A 334 0.12 -28.48 5.49
CA GLU A 334 0.86 -29.44 4.68
C GLU A 334 2.01 -28.77 3.91
N SER A 335 1.74 -27.62 3.27
CA SER A 335 2.77 -26.82 2.59
C SER A 335 3.84 -26.29 3.54
N SER A 336 3.47 -25.90 4.78
CA SER A 336 4.43 -25.49 5.82
C SER A 336 5.40 -26.61 6.16
N GLU A 337 4.89 -27.83 6.36
CA GLU A 337 5.73 -29.00 6.67
C GLU A 337 6.63 -29.38 5.48
N HIS A 338 6.11 -29.33 4.26
CA HIS A 338 6.87 -29.59 3.04
C HIS A 338 8.02 -28.60 2.87
N PHE A 339 7.75 -27.30 2.98
CA PHE A 339 8.77 -26.25 2.83
C PHE A 339 9.80 -26.27 3.95
N ARG A 340 9.42 -26.58 5.20
CA ARG A 340 10.39 -26.72 6.30
C ARG A 340 11.39 -27.84 6.03
N LYS A 341 10.92 -29.01 5.57
CA LYS A 341 11.79 -30.13 5.19
C LYS A 341 12.74 -29.75 4.05
N ARG A 342 12.24 -29.07 3.01
CA ARG A 342 13.05 -28.61 1.88
C ARG A 342 14.10 -27.57 2.29
N ILE A 343 13.71 -26.62 3.16
CA ILE A 343 14.63 -25.65 3.75
C ILE A 343 15.74 -26.36 4.52
N GLU A 344 15.43 -27.33 5.36
CA GLU A 344 16.45 -28.09 6.12
C GLU A 344 17.47 -28.78 5.20
N ILE A 345 17.00 -29.40 4.11
CA ILE A 345 17.87 -30.04 3.11
C ILE A 345 18.80 -28.99 2.46
N ILE A 346 18.23 -27.86 2.01
CA ILE A 346 19.00 -26.78 1.38
C ILE A 346 20.01 -26.18 2.37
N GLU A 347 19.66 -26.04 3.66
CA GLU A 347 20.59 -25.55 4.69
C GLU A 347 21.79 -26.48 4.83
N GLN A 348 21.58 -27.80 4.85
CA GLN A 348 22.68 -28.77 4.90
C GLN A 348 23.58 -28.67 3.66
N ASP A 349 22.99 -28.57 2.46
CA ASP A 349 23.73 -28.39 1.20
C ASP A 349 24.58 -27.11 1.24
N ILE A 350 24.01 -26.00 1.73
CA ILE A 350 24.73 -24.73 1.86
C ILE A 350 25.89 -24.87 2.85
N TYR A 351 25.69 -25.54 3.99
CA TYR A 351 26.75 -25.75 4.98
C TYR A 351 27.87 -26.64 4.45
N GLN A 352 27.53 -27.65 3.65
CA GLN A 352 28.51 -28.51 2.99
C GLN A 352 29.33 -27.71 1.96
N LEU A 353 28.66 -26.92 1.10
CA LEU A 353 29.31 -26.08 0.09
C LEU A 353 30.16 -24.95 0.71
N ALA A 354 29.70 -24.37 1.81
CA ALA A 354 30.41 -23.29 2.52
C ALA A 354 31.49 -23.82 3.48
N GLY A 355 31.46 -25.10 3.83
CA GLY A 355 32.37 -25.75 4.78
C GLY A 355 32.31 -25.19 6.21
N LYS A 356 31.20 -24.57 6.62
CA LYS A 356 30.88 -24.16 8.00
C LYS A 356 29.39 -23.84 8.13
N SER A 357 28.83 -23.97 9.33
CA SER A 357 27.49 -23.48 9.64
C SER A 357 27.48 -21.96 9.84
N PHE A 358 26.44 -21.29 9.36
CA PHE A 358 26.20 -19.86 9.57
C PHE A 358 24.71 -19.53 9.37
N ASN A 359 24.30 -18.32 9.71
CA ASN A 359 22.95 -17.82 9.48
C ASN A 359 22.79 -17.36 8.02
N ILE A 360 22.09 -18.16 7.22
CA ILE A 360 21.85 -17.94 5.78
C ILE A 360 20.93 -16.73 5.52
N VAL A 361 20.09 -16.37 6.50
CA VAL A 361 19.23 -15.19 6.43
C VAL A 361 20.03 -13.90 6.67
N SER A 362 21.15 -13.96 7.39
CA SER A 362 21.97 -12.79 7.70
C SER A 362 22.79 -12.33 6.48
N PRO A 363 22.53 -11.13 5.91
CA PRO A 363 23.30 -10.62 4.78
C PRO A 363 24.80 -10.52 5.07
N LYS A 364 25.14 -10.12 6.30
CA LYS A 364 26.53 -10.01 6.77
C LYS A 364 27.25 -11.36 6.71
N GLN A 365 26.68 -12.40 7.31
CA GLN A 365 27.34 -13.72 7.36
C GLN A 365 27.41 -14.38 5.98
N VAL A 366 26.36 -14.23 5.17
CA VAL A 366 26.39 -14.65 3.76
C VAL A 366 27.51 -13.95 3.00
N GLY A 367 27.65 -12.63 3.17
CA GLY A 367 28.69 -11.84 2.54
C GLY A 367 30.10 -12.32 2.90
N GLU A 368 30.37 -12.53 4.20
CA GLU A 368 31.65 -13.06 4.68
C GLU A 368 31.96 -14.45 4.10
N ILE A 369 30.95 -15.32 3.98
CA ILE A 369 31.11 -16.65 3.36
C ILE A 369 31.41 -16.55 1.87
N LEU A 370 30.61 -15.80 1.12
CA LEU A 370 30.74 -15.74 -0.34
C LEU A 370 32.04 -15.04 -0.76
N PHE A 371 32.39 -13.94 -0.09
CA PHE A 371 33.42 -13.04 -0.59
C PHE A 371 34.75 -13.16 0.17
N ASP A 372 34.76 -13.43 1.47
CA ASP A 372 36.02 -13.60 2.21
C ASP A 372 36.52 -15.06 2.17
N LYS A 373 35.62 -16.02 2.40
CA LYS A 373 35.97 -17.46 2.45
C LYS A 373 36.01 -18.11 1.07
N LEU A 374 34.89 -18.08 0.35
CA LEU A 374 34.76 -18.74 -0.96
C LEU A 374 35.36 -17.90 -2.10
N LYS A 375 35.53 -16.59 -1.89
CA LYS A 375 36.13 -15.65 -2.84
C LYS A 375 35.57 -15.78 -4.26
N ILE A 376 34.24 -15.87 -4.36
CA ILE A 376 33.55 -16.10 -5.65
C ILE A 376 33.76 -14.95 -6.66
N ILE A 377 34.14 -13.77 -6.17
CA ILE A 377 34.53 -12.59 -6.95
C ILE A 377 35.66 -11.84 -6.25
N GLU A 378 36.54 -11.20 -7.03
CA GLU A 378 37.70 -10.47 -6.49
C GLU A 378 37.33 -9.12 -5.85
N LYS A 379 36.27 -8.46 -6.34
CA LYS A 379 35.83 -7.12 -5.87
C LYS A 379 34.34 -7.09 -5.59
N ALA A 380 33.93 -7.56 -4.42
CA ALA A 380 32.55 -7.48 -3.98
C ALA A 380 32.16 -6.06 -3.57
N LYS A 381 30.97 -5.61 -4.01
CA LYS A 381 30.41 -4.31 -3.61
C LYS A 381 30.07 -4.33 -2.11
N LYS A 382 30.30 -3.20 -1.45
CA LYS A 382 29.95 -2.96 -0.05
C LYS A 382 28.95 -1.82 0.07
N THR A 383 28.10 -1.89 1.08
CA THR A 383 27.19 -0.82 1.49
C THR A 383 27.98 0.34 2.12
N LYS A 384 27.31 1.48 2.32
CA LYS A 384 27.88 2.63 3.05
C LYS A 384 28.36 2.25 4.47
N THR A 385 27.79 1.19 5.06
CA THR A 385 28.14 0.65 6.38
C THR A 385 29.29 -0.38 6.34
N GLY A 386 29.90 -0.62 5.18
CA GLY A 386 31.03 -1.52 5.00
C GLY A 386 30.68 -3.01 4.91
N GLN A 387 29.39 -3.37 4.93
CA GLN A 387 28.93 -4.74 4.76
C GLN A 387 28.87 -5.12 3.27
N TYR A 388 29.12 -6.37 2.92
CA TYR A 388 28.94 -6.82 1.54
C TYR A 388 27.46 -6.78 1.12
N THR A 389 27.21 -6.36 -0.12
CA THR A 389 25.86 -6.38 -0.68
C THR A 389 25.50 -7.82 -1.08
N THR A 390 24.46 -8.38 -0.45
CA THR A 390 23.90 -9.70 -0.79
C THR A 390 22.41 -9.57 -1.07
N SER A 391 21.99 -8.55 -1.84
CA SER A 391 20.60 -8.44 -2.30
C SER A 391 20.27 -9.59 -3.25
N GLU A 392 18.98 -9.89 -3.41
CA GLU A 392 18.51 -10.89 -4.38
C GLU A 392 19.08 -10.63 -5.78
N GLU A 393 19.00 -9.39 -6.27
CA GLU A 393 19.61 -8.94 -7.53
C GLU A 393 21.12 -9.20 -7.61
N THR A 394 21.87 -8.90 -6.52
CA THR A 394 23.32 -9.14 -6.51
C THR A 394 23.63 -10.63 -6.56
N LEU A 395 22.85 -11.45 -5.85
CA LEU A 395 23.04 -12.89 -5.83
C LEU A 395 22.61 -13.53 -7.16
N GLU A 396 21.55 -13.05 -7.81
CA GLU A 396 21.11 -13.57 -9.12
C GLU A 396 22.20 -13.36 -10.19
N ASN A 397 22.85 -12.20 -10.19
CA ASN A 397 24.00 -11.92 -11.05
C ASN A 397 25.22 -12.83 -10.77
N LEU A 398 25.29 -13.39 -9.57
CA LEU A 398 26.35 -14.29 -9.14
C LEU A 398 25.94 -15.77 -9.17
N ARG A 399 24.72 -16.07 -9.61
CA ARG A 399 24.12 -17.41 -9.56
C ARG A 399 25.00 -18.48 -10.22
N TYR A 400 25.60 -18.16 -11.37
CA TYR A 400 26.47 -19.08 -12.12
C TYR A 400 27.92 -19.12 -11.63
N LYS A 401 28.32 -18.25 -10.68
CA LYS A 401 29.69 -18.20 -10.18
C LYS A 401 29.99 -19.30 -9.18
N HIS A 402 28.99 -19.71 -8.40
CA HIS A 402 29.14 -20.79 -7.44
C HIS A 402 27.78 -21.41 -7.07
N PRO A 403 27.65 -22.76 -7.00
CA PRO A 403 26.38 -23.43 -6.70
C PRO A 403 25.70 -22.98 -5.39
N VAL A 404 26.50 -22.60 -4.38
CA VAL A 404 25.99 -22.10 -3.10
C VAL A 404 25.08 -20.88 -3.25
N VAL A 405 25.29 -20.05 -4.29
CA VAL A 405 24.52 -18.81 -4.50
C VAL A 405 23.08 -19.14 -4.86
N GLU A 406 22.88 -20.09 -5.78
CA GLU A 406 21.55 -20.59 -6.15
C GLU A 406 20.82 -21.20 -4.95
N LYS A 407 21.53 -22.00 -4.14
CA LYS A 407 20.95 -22.57 -2.91
C LYS A 407 20.57 -21.50 -1.87
N ILE A 408 21.37 -20.44 -1.72
CA ILE A 408 21.03 -19.32 -0.82
C ILE A 408 19.80 -18.56 -1.33
N LEU A 409 19.68 -18.35 -2.64
CA LEU A 409 18.50 -17.74 -3.26
C LEU A 409 17.25 -18.59 -3.01
N GLU A 410 17.32 -19.91 -3.27
CA GLU A 410 16.25 -20.88 -3.01
C GLU A 410 15.83 -20.87 -1.53
N HIS A 411 16.80 -20.91 -0.61
CA HIS A 411 16.56 -20.84 0.84
C HIS A 411 15.81 -19.57 1.25
N ARG A 412 16.28 -18.40 0.80
CA ARG A 412 15.68 -17.11 1.15
C ARG A 412 14.29 -16.96 0.55
N GLY A 413 14.08 -17.44 -0.67
CA GLY A 413 12.77 -17.50 -1.33
C GLY A 413 11.76 -18.30 -0.51
N LEU A 414 12.08 -19.57 -0.22
CA LEU A 414 11.23 -20.45 0.59
C LEU A 414 10.99 -19.89 2.00
N LYS A 415 12.02 -19.34 2.64
CA LYS A 415 11.89 -18.78 3.99
C LYS A 415 10.94 -17.58 4.01
N LYS A 416 11.03 -16.70 3.01
CA LYS A 416 10.12 -15.57 2.82
C LYS A 416 8.69 -16.06 2.60
N LEU A 417 8.48 -17.03 1.70
CA LEU A 417 7.16 -17.61 1.45
C LEU A 417 6.53 -18.19 2.73
N LEU A 418 7.34 -18.95 3.48
CA LEU A 418 6.93 -19.56 4.74
C LEU A 418 6.53 -18.49 5.78
N SER A 419 7.41 -17.52 6.04
CA SER A 419 7.19 -16.53 7.10
C SER A 419 6.13 -15.47 6.77
N THR A 420 6.05 -15.07 5.50
CA THR A 420 5.19 -13.95 5.06
C THR A 420 3.79 -14.41 4.73
N TYR A 421 3.63 -15.63 4.19
CA TYR A 421 2.33 -16.12 3.75
C TYR A 421 1.88 -17.33 4.57
N ILE A 422 2.60 -18.45 4.50
CA ILE A 422 2.10 -19.73 5.02
C ILE A 422 1.88 -19.71 6.54
N ASP A 423 2.83 -19.18 7.31
CA ASP A 423 2.72 -19.11 8.78
C ASP A 423 1.92 -17.89 9.28
N ALA A 424 1.73 -16.88 8.42
CA ALA A 424 1.14 -15.60 8.80
C ALA A 424 -0.35 -15.50 8.45
N LEU A 425 -0.74 -15.92 7.22
CA LEU A 425 -2.13 -15.82 6.74
C LEU A 425 -3.13 -16.53 7.66
N PRO A 426 -2.88 -17.75 8.19
CA PRO A 426 -3.83 -18.41 9.09
C PRO A 426 -4.12 -17.61 10.36
N LYS A 427 -3.17 -16.79 10.83
CA LYS A 427 -3.33 -15.95 12.03
C LYS A 427 -4.16 -14.69 11.78
N LEU A 428 -4.41 -14.36 10.50
CA LEU A 428 -5.19 -13.20 10.07
C LEU A 428 -6.64 -13.58 9.74
N ILE A 429 -7.00 -14.86 9.85
CA ILE A 429 -8.37 -15.31 9.69
C ILE A 429 -9.22 -14.72 10.81
N ASN A 430 -10.29 -14.02 10.42
CA ASN A 430 -11.27 -13.50 11.34
C ASN A 430 -12.09 -14.66 11.92
N SER A 431 -12.20 -14.72 13.25
CA SER A 431 -12.87 -15.82 13.96
C SER A 431 -14.39 -15.86 13.78
N GLN A 432 -15.03 -14.75 13.38
CA GLN A 432 -16.47 -14.68 13.17
C GLN A 432 -16.88 -15.06 11.76
N THR A 433 -16.07 -14.70 10.77
CA THR A 433 -16.38 -14.93 9.34
C THR A 433 -15.62 -16.12 8.75
N GLU A 434 -14.60 -16.63 9.45
CA GLU A 434 -13.67 -17.67 8.99
C GLU A 434 -12.92 -17.28 7.69
N LYS A 435 -12.75 -15.96 7.47
CA LYS A 435 -12.16 -15.40 6.26
C LYS A 435 -11.05 -14.40 6.55
N ILE A 436 -10.21 -14.17 5.55
CA ILE A 436 -9.27 -13.07 5.52
C ILE A 436 -9.94 -11.86 4.88
N HIS A 437 -9.82 -10.71 5.54
CA HIS A 437 -10.34 -9.43 5.07
C HIS A 437 -9.17 -8.48 4.82
N THR A 438 -8.66 -8.45 3.59
CA THR A 438 -7.63 -7.47 3.20
C THR A 438 -8.22 -6.06 3.18
N SER A 439 -7.42 -5.05 3.51
CA SER A 439 -7.77 -3.65 3.25
C SER A 439 -7.30 -3.25 1.84
N LEU A 440 -8.21 -2.71 1.02
CA LEU A 440 -7.97 -2.21 -0.33
C LEU A 440 -7.91 -0.67 -0.30
N ASN A 441 -6.75 -0.10 -0.59
CA ASN A 441 -6.51 1.34 -0.43
C ASN A 441 -6.48 2.03 -1.80
N GLN A 442 -7.30 3.08 -1.97
CA GLN A 442 -7.37 3.89 -3.20
C GLN A 442 -6.26 4.92 -3.31
N THR A 443 -5.78 5.45 -2.18
CA THR A 443 -5.05 6.73 -2.11
C THR A 443 -3.55 6.56 -1.81
N ILE A 444 -2.99 5.37 -2.02
CA ILE A 444 -1.58 5.08 -1.68
C ILE A 444 -0.65 5.20 -2.89
N THR A 445 -1.05 4.69 -4.06
CA THR A 445 -0.18 4.71 -5.24
C THR A 445 -0.39 6.00 -6.01
N ALA A 446 0.67 6.67 -6.46
CA ALA A 446 0.51 7.90 -7.27
C ALA A 446 -0.06 7.63 -8.67
N THR A 447 -0.08 6.37 -9.12
CA THR A 447 -0.57 5.96 -10.45
C THR A 447 -2.06 5.65 -10.49
N GLY A 448 -2.79 5.66 -9.37
CA GLY A 448 -4.22 5.30 -9.36
C GLY A 448 -4.50 3.83 -9.06
N ARG A 449 -3.49 2.96 -8.96
CA ARG A 449 -3.65 1.54 -8.65
C ARG A 449 -4.11 1.35 -7.20
N LEU A 450 -5.00 0.38 -6.98
CA LEU A 450 -5.30 -0.10 -5.64
C LEU A 450 -4.03 -0.68 -5.02
N SER A 451 -3.88 -0.55 -3.71
CA SER A 451 -2.91 -1.32 -2.93
C SER A 451 -3.62 -2.16 -1.88
N SER A 452 -3.00 -3.25 -1.43
CA SER A 452 -3.57 -4.16 -0.43
C SER A 452 -2.69 -4.17 0.83
N SER A 453 -3.33 -4.20 2.00
CA SER A 453 -2.66 -4.29 3.30
C SER A 453 -3.46 -5.17 4.28
N ASN A 454 -2.74 -5.74 5.26
CA ASN A 454 -3.30 -6.55 6.35
C ASN A 454 -4.21 -7.73 5.91
N PRO A 455 -3.72 -8.68 5.09
CA PRO A 455 -2.38 -8.81 4.49
C PRO A 455 -2.29 -8.16 3.09
N ASN A 456 -1.06 -7.94 2.60
CA ASN A 456 -0.87 -7.50 1.21
C ASN A 456 -0.96 -8.70 0.25
N LEU A 457 -2.14 -8.88 -0.33
CA LEU A 457 -2.44 -9.96 -1.27
C LEU A 457 -1.93 -9.69 -2.70
N GLN A 458 -1.55 -8.44 -3.02
CA GLN A 458 -0.96 -8.12 -4.33
C GLN A 458 0.47 -8.65 -4.49
N ASN A 459 1.16 -8.93 -3.38
CA ASN A 459 2.54 -9.41 -3.42
C ASN A 459 2.67 -10.94 -3.51
N ILE A 460 1.56 -11.68 -3.55
CA ILE A 460 1.59 -13.14 -3.66
C ILE A 460 2.23 -13.52 -5.00
N PRO A 461 3.36 -14.26 -5.01
CA PRO A 461 4.08 -14.54 -6.25
C PRO A 461 3.22 -15.28 -7.29
N ILE A 462 3.39 -14.91 -8.56
CA ILE A 462 2.58 -15.42 -9.68
C ILE A 462 3.29 -16.56 -10.44
N ARG A 463 4.61 -16.41 -10.66
CA ARG A 463 5.35 -17.19 -11.65
C ARG A 463 6.12 -18.37 -11.07
N ASP A 464 6.43 -18.31 -9.78
CA ASP A 464 7.21 -19.33 -9.10
C ASP A 464 6.31 -20.51 -8.72
N GLU A 465 6.77 -21.75 -8.94
CA GLU A 465 6.02 -22.97 -8.60
C GLU A 465 5.71 -23.01 -7.10
N ASP A 466 6.66 -22.59 -6.27
CA ASP A 466 6.46 -22.52 -4.81
C ASP A 466 5.47 -21.39 -4.43
N GLY A 467 5.37 -20.33 -5.25
CA GLY A 467 4.40 -19.26 -5.08
C GLY A 467 2.98 -19.65 -5.50
N LYS A 468 2.85 -20.45 -6.56
CA LYS A 468 1.58 -21.02 -7.02
C LYS A 468 0.92 -21.86 -5.93
N GLU A 469 1.69 -22.61 -5.16
CA GLU A 469 1.16 -23.40 -4.04
C GLU A 469 0.45 -22.54 -2.98
N ILE A 470 0.85 -21.29 -2.78
CA ILE A 470 0.13 -20.38 -1.86
C ILE A 470 -1.26 -20.03 -2.40
N ARG A 471 -1.40 -19.84 -3.71
CA ARG A 471 -2.70 -19.53 -4.34
C ARG A 471 -3.68 -20.67 -4.23
N LYS A 472 -3.19 -21.92 -4.23
CA LYS A 472 -4.03 -23.11 -4.02
C LYS A 472 -4.78 -23.09 -2.69
N ALA A 473 -4.24 -22.42 -1.67
CA ALA A 473 -4.90 -22.29 -0.38
C ALA A 473 -6.09 -21.31 -0.40
N PHE A 474 -6.21 -20.44 -1.40
CA PHE A 474 -7.35 -19.52 -1.49
C PHE A 474 -8.52 -20.23 -2.15
N ILE A 475 -9.60 -20.40 -1.39
CA ILE A 475 -10.78 -21.18 -1.77
C ILE A 475 -12.05 -20.33 -1.66
N THR A 476 -13.14 -20.84 -2.23
CA THR A 476 -14.45 -20.19 -2.23
C THR A 476 -15.33 -20.59 -1.03
N ASP A 477 -16.45 -19.88 -0.89
CA ASP A 477 -17.56 -20.30 -0.03
C ASP A 477 -18.11 -21.67 -0.47
N ASP A 478 -18.69 -22.44 0.46
CA ASP A 478 -19.25 -23.75 0.14
C ASP A 478 -20.34 -23.65 -0.95
N GLY A 479 -20.33 -24.57 -1.90
CA GLY A 479 -21.25 -24.56 -3.06
C GLY A 479 -20.89 -23.54 -4.15
N CYS A 480 -19.76 -22.84 -4.04
CA CYS A 480 -19.28 -21.90 -5.05
C CYS A 480 -18.03 -22.42 -5.78
N LEU A 481 -17.81 -21.92 -7.00
CA LEU A 481 -16.59 -22.06 -7.80
C LEU A 481 -15.78 -20.76 -7.78
N PHE A 482 -14.46 -20.92 -7.85
CA PHE A 482 -13.53 -19.81 -8.01
C PHE A 482 -13.50 -19.42 -9.49
N PHE A 483 -13.76 -18.15 -9.78
CA PHE A 483 -13.67 -17.59 -11.13
C PHE A 483 -12.64 -16.46 -11.13
N SER A 484 -11.67 -16.55 -12.03
CA SER A 484 -10.66 -15.52 -12.25
C SER A 484 -10.82 -14.94 -13.64
N ALA A 485 -10.74 -13.61 -13.75
CA ALA A 485 -10.77 -12.86 -15.00
C ALA A 485 -9.65 -11.82 -15.00
N ASP A 486 -8.70 -11.95 -15.92
CA ASP A 486 -7.50 -11.10 -16.04
C ASP A 486 -7.47 -10.39 -17.39
N TYR A 487 -7.12 -9.11 -17.39
CA TYR A 487 -6.97 -8.40 -18.66
C TYR A 487 -5.71 -8.83 -19.41
N SER A 488 -5.89 -9.39 -20.61
CA SER A 488 -4.81 -9.86 -21.47
C SER A 488 -3.91 -8.71 -21.93
N GLN A 489 -2.78 -8.53 -21.26
CA GLN A 489 -1.73 -7.57 -21.60
C GLN A 489 -2.27 -6.13 -21.76
N ILE A 490 -3.12 -5.70 -20.83
CA ILE A 490 -3.82 -4.39 -20.88
C ILE A 490 -2.87 -3.21 -21.15
N GLU A 491 -1.70 -3.20 -20.50
CA GLU A 491 -0.74 -2.10 -20.67
C GLU A 491 -0.19 -2.00 -22.10
N LEU A 492 0.02 -3.12 -22.80
CA LEU A 492 0.45 -3.10 -24.19
C LEU A 492 -0.68 -2.67 -25.13
N ARG A 493 -1.93 -3.03 -24.83
CA ARG A 493 -3.10 -2.57 -25.59
C ARG A 493 -3.30 -1.06 -25.42
N ILE A 494 -3.13 -0.55 -24.20
CA ILE A 494 -3.16 0.89 -23.91
C ILE A 494 -2.01 1.59 -24.63
N MET A 495 -0.81 1.03 -24.63
CA MET A 495 0.32 1.59 -25.37
C MET A 495 0.01 1.70 -26.86
N ALA A 496 -0.54 0.64 -27.46
CA ALA A 496 -0.97 0.65 -28.86
C ALA A 496 -2.02 1.74 -29.13
N HIS A 497 -2.98 1.90 -28.22
CA HIS A 497 -4.02 2.91 -28.32
C HIS A 497 -3.48 4.35 -28.18
N LEU A 498 -2.60 4.61 -27.21
CA LEU A 498 -2.04 5.94 -26.93
C LEU A 498 -1.02 6.39 -27.98
N SER A 499 -0.26 5.44 -28.52
CA SER A 499 0.71 5.71 -29.59
C SER A 499 0.08 5.74 -30.98
N GLU A 500 -1.10 5.15 -31.16
CA GLU A 500 -1.74 4.96 -32.47
C GLU A 500 -0.83 4.19 -33.46
N ASP A 501 0.05 3.32 -32.93
CA ASP A 501 0.99 2.56 -33.75
C ASP A 501 0.26 1.49 -34.56
N ARG A 502 0.28 1.64 -35.89
CA ARG A 502 -0.49 0.80 -36.81
C ARG A 502 -0.08 -0.66 -36.75
N ASN A 503 1.22 -0.93 -36.59
CA ASN A 503 1.77 -2.27 -36.57
C ASN A 503 1.36 -3.01 -35.30
N MET A 504 1.34 -2.32 -34.15
CA MET A 504 0.89 -2.89 -32.89
C MET A 504 -0.64 -3.06 -32.85
N ILE A 505 -1.40 -2.08 -33.36
CA ILE A 505 -2.86 -2.17 -33.47
C ILE A 505 -3.27 -3.35 -34.35
N GLU A 506 -2.64 -3.52 -35.51
CA GLU A 506 -2.91 -4.63 -36.44
C GLU A 506 -2.62 -5.99 -35.79
N ALA A 507 -1.49 -6.11 -35.08
CA ALA A 507 -1.12 -7.35 -34.40
C ALA A 507 -2.20 -7.76 -33.37
N PHE A 508 -2.68 -6.82 -32.55
CA PHE A 508 -3.76 -7.12 -31.61
C PHE A 508 -5.10 -7.38 -32.29
N SER A 509 -5.44 -6.63 -33.34
CA SER A 509 -6.70 -6.80 -34.08
C SER A 509 -6.79 -8.17 -34.76
N ASN A 510 -5.65 -8.70 -35.20
CA ASN A 510 -5.53 -10.03 -35.79
C ASN A 510 -5.37 -11.15 -34.74
N ASN A 511 -5.54 -10.87 -33.45
CA ASN A 511 -5.34 -11.82 -32.35
C ASN A 511 -3.96 -12.52 -32.36
N GLN A 512 -2.93 -11.85 -32.88
CA GLN A 512 -1.57 -12.38 -32.86
C GLN A 512 -0.98 -12.24 -31.45
N ASP A 513 -0.13 -13.18 -31.05
CA ASP A 513 0.70 -13.00 -29.87
C ASP A 513 1.69 -11.86 -30.14
N ILE A 514 1.49 -10.75 -29.42
CA ILE A 514 2.27 -9.53 -29.64
C ILE A 514 3.77 -9.77 -29.47
N HIS A 515 4.19 -10.66 -28.56
CA HIS A 515 5.60 -10.95 -28.34
C HIS A 515 6.21 -11.76 -29.49
N ILE A 516 5.44 -12.70 -30.05
CA ILE A 516 5.84 -13.44 -31.24
C ILE A 516 5.89 -12.51 -32.45
N ALA A 517 4.87 -11.68 -32.65
CA ALA A 517 4.83 -10.70 -33.73
C ALA A 517 6.00 -9.70 -33.63
N THR A 518 6.31 -9.21 -32.43
CA THR A 518 7.49 -8.37 -32.21
C THR A 518 8.78 -9.11 -32.52
N ALA A 519 8.94 -10.35 -32.02
CA ALA A 519 10.14 -11.15 -32.29
C ALA A 519 10.35 -11.38 -33.79
N ALA A 520 9.31 -11.77 -34.52
CA ALA A 520 9.36 -12.01 -35.96
C ALA A 520 9.85 -10.78 -36.73
N LYS A 521 9.33 -9.59 -36.37
CA LYS A 521 9.74 -8.32 -37.01
C LYS A 521 11.17 -7.90 -36.63
N ILE A 522 11.56 -8.04 -35.36
CA ILE A 522 12.91 -7.72 -34.89
C ILE A 522 13.97 -8.63 -35.52
N TYR A 523 13.74 -9.94 -35.51
CA TYR A 523 14.68 -10.94 -36.06
C TYR A 523 14.56 -11.10 -37.58
N LYS A 524 13.57 -10.46 -38.22
CA LYS A 524 13.30 -10.52 -39.66
C LYS A 524 13.09 -11.96 -40.16
N ILE A 525 12.32 -12.74 -39.41
CA ILE A 525 11.96 -14.13 -39.70
C ILE A 525 10.44 -14.27 -39.80
N ASP A 526 9.95 -15.41 -40.31
CA ASP A 526 8.52 -15.68 -40.32
C ASP A 526 7.99 -15.86 -38.89
N ILE A 527 6.72 -15.49 -38.67
CA ILE A 527 6.09 -15.58 -37.34
C ILE A 527 6.09 -17.01 -36.79
N ASN A 528 6.05 -18.01 -37.67
CA ASN A 528 6.07 -19.43 -37.30
C ASN A 528 7.48 -19.96 -36.99
N GLU A 529 8.53 -19.21 -37.34
CA GLU A 529 9.94 -19.57 -37.07
C GLU A 529 10.43 -19.03 -35.71
N VAL A 530 9.61 -18.23 -35.03
CA VAL A 530 9.93 -17.67 -33.71
C VAL A 530 9.93 -18.78 -32.66
N ASN A 531 11.10 -19.03 -32.08
CA ASN A 531 11.23 -19.99 -30.98
C ASN A 531 10.89 -19.36 -29.60
N SER A 532 10.84 -20.20 -28.56
CA SER A 532 10.49 -19.79 -27.20
C SER A 532 11.48 -18.79 -26.58
N ASP A 533 12.77 -18.87 -26.91
CA ASP A 533 13.77 -17.93 -26.42
C ASP A 533 13.57 -16.54 -27.05
N MET A 534 13.38 -16.48 -28.36
CA MET A 534 13.08 -15.25 -29.09
C MET A 534 11.81 -14.58 -28.56
N ARG A 535 10.74 -15.35 -28.33
CA ARG A 535 9.51 -14.85 -27.71
C ARG A 535 9.75 -14.28 -26.31
N ARG A 536 10.54 -14.97 -25.47
CA ARG A 536 10.90 -14.51 -24.11
C ARG A 536 11.71 -13.22 -24.14
N LYS A 537 12.68 -13.13 -25.04
CA LYS A 537 13.50 -11.93 -25.26
C LYS A 537 12.64 -10.75 -25.71
N ALA A 538 11.78 -10.95 -26.71
CA ALA A 538 10.84 -9.93 -27.17
C ALA A 538 9.82 -9.52 -26.10
N LYS A 539 9.32 -10.46 -25.29
CA LYS A 539 8.48 -10.14 -24.13
C LYS A 539 9.19 -9.22 -23.14
N THR A 540 10.45 -9.53 -22.82
CA THR A 540 11.27 -8.72 -21.90
C THR A 540 11.53 -7.33 -22.49
N ALA A 541 11.78 -7.24 -23.80
CA ALA A 541 11.92 -5.99 -24.53
C ALA A 541 10.62 -5.16 -24.54
N ASN A 542 9.48 -5.75 -24.89
CA ASN A 542 8.18 -5.05 -24.91
C ASN A 542 7.89 -4.39 -23.55
N PHE A 543 7.90 -5.18 -22.48
CA PHE A 543 7.66 -4.64 -21.13
C PHE A 543 8.78 -3.69 -20.68
N GLY A 544 10.04 -3.94 -21.07
CA GLY A 544 11.13 -3.02 -20.76
C GLY A 544 10.96 -1.65 -21.43
N ILE A 545 10.73 -1.63 -22.74
CA ILE A 545 10.70 -0.43 -23.58
C ILE A 545 9.50 0.45 -23.23
N ILE A 546 8.31 -0.13 -23.01
CA ILE A 546 7.15 0.67 -22.57
C ILE A 546 7.39 1.34 -21.22
N TYR A 547 8.29 0.79 -20.40
CA TYR A 547 8.67 1.39 -19.11
C TYR A 547 9.87 2.35 -19.19
N GLY A 548 10.32 2.69 -20.39
CA GLY A 548 11.47 3.55 -20.62
C GLY A 548 12.79 2.94 -20.14
N ILE A 549 12.96 1.63 -20.25
CA ILE A 549 14.23 0.96 -19.89
C ILE A 549 15.38 1.48 -20.75
N SER A 550 16.56 1.62 -20.15
CA SER A 550 17.78 1.95 -20.89
C SER A 550 18.38 0.71 -21.54
N VAL A 551 19.26 0.91 -22.53
CA VAL A 551 20.07 -0.17 -23.14
C VAL A 551 20.80 -0.99 -22.07
N PHE A 552 21.35 -0.32 -21.04
CA PHE A 552 22.02 -0.98 -19.92
C PHE A 552 21.06 -1.86 -19.12
N GLY A 553 19.87 -1.33 -18.79
CA GLY A 553 18.87 -2.08 -18.02
C GLY A 553 18.30 -3.27 -18.80
N LEU A 554 18.14 -3.14 -20.13
CA LEU A 554 17.65 -4.23 -20.97
C LEU A 554 18.71 -5.33 -21.13
N ALA A 555 19.98 -4.95 -21.36
CA ALA A 555 21.10 -5.88 -21.43
C ALA A 555 21.21 -6.74 -20.16
N ASP A 556 21.08 -6.09 -18.99
CA ASP A 556 21.16 -6.75 -17.68
C ASP A 556 20.00 -7.74 -17.48
N ARG A 557 18.74 -7.32 -17.72
CA ARG A 557 17.55 -8.19 -17.58
C ARG A 557 17.56 -9.39 -18.52
N MET A 558 18.12 -9.22 -19.72
CA MET A 558 18.18 -10.27 -20.73
C MET A 558 19.46 -11.11 -20.64
N ASN A 559 20.43 -10.69 -19.82
CA ASN A 559 21.77 -11.25 -19.75
C ASN A 559 22.44 -11.35 -21.13
N VAL A 560 22.42 -10.25 -21.89
CA VAL A 560 23.01 -10.12 -23.23
C VAL A 560 24.00 -8.97 -23.31
N GLU A 561 24.83 -8.97 -24.36
CA GLU A 561 25.74 -7.86 -24.62
C GLU A 561 24.99 -6.56 -24.90
N ARG A 562 25.59 -5.42 -24.51
CA ARG A 562 24.98 -4.09 -24.70
C ARG A 562 24.66 -3.80 -26.17
N LYS A 563 25.46 -4.34 -27.08
CA LYS A 563 25.26 -4.21 -28.52
C LYS A 563 23.96 -4.90 -28.95
N GLU A 564 23.72 -6.13 -28.51
CA GLU A 564 22.49 -6.88 -28.80
C GLU A 564 21.26 -6.17 -28.22
N ALA A 565 21.33 -5.70 -26.96
CA ALA A 565 20.24 -4.95 -26.35
C ALA A 565 19.90 -3.65 -27.10
N LYS A 566 20.92 -2.95 -27.63
CA LYS A 566 20.73 -1.77 -28.45
C LYS A 566 20.06 -2.12 -29.78
N GLU A 567 20.54 -3.15 -30.47
CA GLU A 567 19.95 -3.61 -31.74
C GLU A 567 18.48 -4.01 -31.57
N LEU A 568 18.12 -4.62 -30.43
CA LEU A 568 16.73 -4.94 -30.09
C LEU A 568 15.86 -3.69 -29.89
N ILE A 569 16.37 -2.67 -29.17
CA ILE A 569 15.64 -1.41 -28.96
C ILE A 569 15.48 -0.66 -30.28
N ASP A 570 16.54 -0.55 -31.06
CA ASP A 570 16.54 0.14 -32.36
C ASP A 570 15.57 -0.58 -33.32
N GLY A 571 15.64 -1.91 -33.43
CA GLY A 571 14.73 -2.72 -34.23
C GLY A 571 13.27 -2.66 -33.75
N TYR A 572 13.03 -2.52 -32.45
CA TYR A 572 11.70 -2.30 -31.89
C TYR A 572 11.12 -0.96 -32.36
N PHE A 573 11.89 0.13 -32.30
CA PHE A 573 11.41 1.44 -32.76
C PHE A 573 11.34 1.56 -34.30
N GLU A 574 12.14 0.80 -35.05
CA GLU A 574 11.95 0.66 -36.49
C GLU A 574 10.64 -0.04 -36.82
N THR A 575 10.27 -1.03 -36.00
CA THR A 575 9.03 -1.80 -36.14
C THR A 575 7.81 -0.99 -35.69
N TYR A 576 7.93 -0.25 -34.59
CA TYR A 576 6.86 0.52 -33.96
C TYR A 576 7.26 2.01 -33.84
N PRO A 577 7.32 2.74 -34.95
CA PRO A 577 7.84 4.11 -34.95
C PRO A 577 6.98 5.08 -34.14
N GLN A 578 5.65 4.92 -34.14
CA GLN A 578 4.75 5.82 -33.43
C GLN A 578 4.88 5.69 -31.89
N ILE A 579 5.35 4.54 -31.40
CA ILE A 579 5.66 4.35 -29.97
C ILE A 579 6.76 5.32 -29.53
N LYS A 580 7.81 5.49 -30.34
CA LYS A 580 8.89 6.43 -30.02
C LYS A 580 8.38 7.87 -29.99
N GLU A 581 7.59 8.25 -30.99
CA GLU A 581 6.98 9.58 -31.08
C GLU A 581 6.10 9.87 -29.86
N TYR A 582 5.29 8.90 -29.43
CA TYR A 582 4.48 9.00 -28.22
C TYR A 582 5.33 9.21 -26.96
N MET A 583 6.40 8.42 -26.76
CA MET A 583 7.27 8.55 -25.60
C MET A 583 7.91 9.94 -25.53
N GLU A 584 8.42 10.44 -26.65
CA GLU A 584 9.00 11.79 -26.74
C GLU A 584 7.95 12.88 -26.48
N LYS A 585 6.75 12.76 -27.07
CA LYS A 585 5.63 13.67 -26.85
C LYS A 585 5.20 13.69 -25.38
N SER A 586 5.11 12.53 -24.73
CA SER A 586 4.73 12.45 -23.31
C SER A 586 5.73 13.19 -22.42
N ILE A 587 7.04 13.00 -22.66
CA ILE A 587 8.10 13.74 -21.96
C ILE A 587 8.00 15.25 -22.21
N GLN A 588 7.76 15.68 -23.46
CA GLN A 588 7.62 17.09 -23.80
C GLN A 588 6.40 17.73 -23.11
N THR A 589 5.27 17.03 -23.11
CA THR A 589 4.06 17.44 -22.38
C THR A 589 4.38 17.61 -20.89
N ALA A 590 5.01 16.60 -20.27
CA ALA A 590 5.42 16.66 -18.87
C ALA A 590 6.33 17.85 -18.56
N LYS A 591 7.31 18.13 -19.42
CA LYS A 591 8.22 19.29 -19.27
C LYS A 591 7.49 20.63 -19.36
N LYS A 592 6.50 20.73 -20.24
CA LYS A 592 5.74 21.97 -20.50
C LYS A 592 4.75 22.30 -19.37
N GLN A 593 3.98 21.31 -18.90
CA GLN A 593 2.90 21.56 -17.94
C GLN A 593 3.16 21.03 -16.52
N GLY A 594 4.22 20.24 -16.33
CA GLY A 594 4.62 19.68 -15.03
C GLY A 594 3.93 18.36 -14.65
N TYR A 595 3.04 17.84 -15.50
CA TYR A 595 2.30 16.58 -15.25
C TYR A 595 1.94 15.85 -16.55
N VAL A 596 1.56 14.59 -16.41
CA VAL A 596 0.97 13.74 -17.48
C VAL A 596 -0.39 13.20 -17.04
N GLU A 597 -1.19 12.73 -17.99
CA GLU A 597 -2.57 12.28 -17.75
C GLU A 597 -2.86 10.88 -18.28
N THR A 598 -3.83 10.19 -17.67
CA THR A 598 -4.42 8.94 -18.17
C THR A 598 -5.54 9.20 -19.17
N VAL A 599 -6.09 8.14 -19.78
CA VAL A 599 -7.28 8.23 -20.66
C VAL A 599 -8.55 8.74 -19.95
N PHE A 600 -8.57 8.73 -18.62
CA PHE A 600 -9.64 9.29 -17.78
C PHE A 600 -9.21 10.58 -17.06
N HIS A 601 -8.17 11.26 -17.57
CA HIS A 601 -7.67 12.54 -17.05
C HIS A 601 -7.14 12.50 -15.61
N ARG A 602 -6.73 11.33 -15.10
CA ARG A 602 -5.97 11.26 -13.85
C ARG A 602 -4.60 11.87 -14.06
N LYS A 603 -4.26 12.87 -13.25
CA LYS A 603 -2.99 13.59 -13.31
C LYS A 603 -1.91 12.88 -12.49
N ARG A 604 -0.69 12.86 -13.02
CA ARG A 604 0.55 12.50 -12.31
C ARG A 604 1.51 13.67 -12.39
N TYR A 605 1.78 14.33 -11.26
CA TYR A 605 2.69 15.47 -11.20
C TYR A 605 4.14 15.01 -11.09
N LEU A 606 5.01 15.67 -11.86
CA LEU A 606 6.41 15.30 -12.02
C LEU A 606 7.28 16.53 -11.74
N SER A 607 7.40 16.89 -10.46
CA SER A 607 8.17 18.06 -9.99
C SER A 607 9.60 18.09 -10.51
N ASP A 608 10.23 16.92 -10.66
CA ASP A 608 11.62 16.78 -11.09
C ASP A 608 11.82 16.67 -12.61
N ILE A 609 10.77 16.81 -13.42
CA ILE A 609 10.87 16.66 -14.88
C ILE A 609 11.81 17.68 -15.55
N ASN A 610 12.01 18.83 -14.90
CA ASN A 610 12.92 19.89 -15.32
C ASN A 610 14.19 19.97 -14.43
N SER A 611 14.46 18.95 -13.61
CA SER A 611 15.63 18.93 -12.73
C SER A 611 16.93 19.00 -13.53
N GLN A 612 17.91 19.76 -13.05
CA GLN A 612 19.24 19.82 -13.65
C GLN A 612 20.01 18.51 -13.45
N ASN A 613 19.67 17.74 -12.42
CA ASN A 613 20.27 16.43 -12.17
C ASN A 613 19.74 15.40 -13.18
N ALA A 614 20.62 14.91 -14.05
CA ALA A 614 20.26 13.97 -15.11
C ALA A 614 19.66 12.65 -14.59
N ILE A 615 20.07 12.18 -13.41
CA ILE A 615 19.53 10.94 -12.83
C ILE A 615 18.09 11.14 -12.37
N VAL A 616 17.85 12.23 -11.64
CA VAL A 616 16.51 12.56 -11.12
C VAL A 616 15.56 12.88 -12.28
N ARG A 617 16.01 13.68 -13.24
CA ARG A 617 15.26 13.97 -14.47
C ARG A 617 14.95 12.72 -15.28
N GLY A 618 15.93 11.83 -15.49
CA GLY A 618 15.72 10.57 -16.21
C GLY A 618 14.76 9.61 -15.49
N TYR A 619 14.61 9.71 -14.17
CA TYR A 619 13.56 9.00 -13.45
C TYR A 619 12.17 9.63 -13.68
N ALA A 620 12.06 10.96 -13.63
CA ALA A 620 10.83 11.67 -13.94
C ALA A 620 10.37 11.45 -15.39
N GLU A 621 11.30 11.44 -16.36
CA GLU A 621 11.01 11.16 -17.78
C GLU A 621 10.46 9.74 -17.98
N ARG A 622 10.99 8.73 -17.27
CA ARG A 622 10.42 7.38 -17.28
C ARG A 622 9.01 7.36 -16.70
N ASN A 623 8.78 8.05 -15.59
CA ASN A 623 7.44 8.15 -15.01
C ASN A 623 6.45 8.89 -15.93
N ALA A 624 6.90 9.87 -16.72
CA ALA A 624 6.08 10.55 -17.72
C ALA A 624 5.56 9.58 -18.79
N ILE A 625 6.33 8.55 -19.13
CA ILE A 625 5.90 7.52 -20.09
C ILE A 625 5.00 6.48 -19.39
N ASN A 626 5.37 6.06 -18.18
CA ASN A 626 4.75 4.90 -17.53
C ASN A 626 3.39 5.23 -16.90
N ALA A 627 3.26 6.41 -16.29
CA ALA A 627 2.07 6.77 -15.53
C ALA A 627 0.79 6.83 -16.39
N PRO A 628 0.80 7.40 -17.62
CA PRO A 628 -0.36 7.34 -18.50
C PRO A 628 -0.82 5.91 -18.80
N ILE A 629 0.13 4.98 -18.99
CA ILE A 629 -0.17 3.58 -19.33
C ILE A 629 -0.74 2.84 -18.10
N GLN A 630 0.01 2.84 -17.00
CA GLN A 630 -0.37 2.11 -15.78
C GLN A 630 -1.61 2.70 -15.10
N GLY A 631 -1.73 4.03 -15.10
CA GLY A 631 -2.89 4.70 -14.54
C GLY A 631 -4.14 4.48 -15.37
N SER A 632 -4.03 4.47 -16.70
CA SER A 632 -5.17 4.10 -17.56
C SER A 632 -5.63 2.66 -17.30
N ALA A 633 -4.69 1.72 -17.12
CA ALA A 633 -5.05 0.34 -16.75
C ALA A 633 -5.79 0.30 -15.41
N ALA A 634 -5.30 1.04 -14.41
CA ALA A 634 -5.95 1.14 -13.10
C ALA A 634 -7.37 1.72 -13.21
N ASP A 635 -7.54 2.80 -13.97
CA ASP A 635 -8.84 3.44 -14.18
C ASP A 635 -9.84 2.48 -14.88
N ILE A 636 -9.39 1.76 -15.91
CA ILE A 636 -10.20 0.78 -16.64
C ILE A 636 -10.69 -0.34 -15.70
N ILE A 637 -9.79 -0.90 -14.88
CA ILE A 637 -10.16 -1.95 -13.92
C ILE A 637 -11.18 -1.42 -12.91
N LYS A 638 -11.00 -0.20 -12.39
CA LYS A 638 -11.95 0.42 -11.47
C LYS A 638 -13.33 0.60 -12.10
N VAL A 639 -13.39 1.04 -13.36
CA VAL A 639 -14.66 1.14 -14.11
C VAL A 639 -15.31 -0.23 -14.27
N ALA A 640 -14.54 -1.27 -14.61
CA ALA A 640 -15.07 -2.63 -14.70
C ALA A 640 -15.64 -3.11 -13.36
N MET A 641 -14.92 -2.89 -12.25
CA MET A 641 -15.38 -3.26 -10.90
C MET A 641 -16.72 -2.61 -10.55
N ILE A 642 -16.87 -1.31 -10.83
CA ILE A 642 -18.10 -0.56 -10.59
C ILE A 642 -19.26 -1.15 -11.41
N ARG A 643 -19.07 -1.32 -12.72
CA ARG A 643 -20.12 -1.82 -13.61
C ARG A 643 -20.54 -3.26 -13.29
N ILE A 644 -19.58 -4.13 -12.99
CA ILE A 644 -19.86 -5.51 -12.57
C ILE A 644 -20.69 -5.50 -11.29
N HIS A 645 -20.29 -4.72 -10.30
CA HIS A 645 -21.00 -4.62 -9.03
C HIS A 645 -22.43 -4.09 -9.18
N GLU A 646 -22.60 -3.04 -9.97
CA GLU A 646 -23.93 -2.49 -10.30
C GLU A 646 -24.81 -3.52 -11.00
N ARG A 647 -24.26 -4.24 -11.99
CA ARG A 647 -24.99 -5.28 -12.73
C ARG A 647 -25.34 -6.48 -11.84
N PHE A 648 -24.46 -6.87 -10.93
CA PHE A 648 -24.78 -7.90 -9.93
C PHE A 648 -25.93 -7.47 -9.01
N LYS A 649 -25.97 -6.20 -8.59
CA LYS A 649 -27.10 -5.66 -7.81
C LYS A 649 -28.40 -5.66 -8.60
N ILE A 650 -28.39 -5.13 -9.83
CA ILE A 650 -29.59 -5.04 -10.69
C ILE A 650 -30.16 -6.42 -11.02
N GLU A 651 -29.28 -7.36 -11.36
CA GLU A 651 -29.67 -8.74 -11.71
C GLU A 651 -29.81 -9.66 -10.49
N ASN A 652 -29.70 -9.13 -9.26
CA ASN A 652 -29.78 -9.86 -7.99
C ASN A 652 -28.90 -11.12 -7.94
N LYS A 653 -27.66 -11.02 -8.42
CA LYS A 653 -26.69 -12.11 -8.36
C LYS A 653 -26.22 -12.36 -6.94
N LYS A 654 -26.03 -13.63 -6.58
CA LYS A 654 -25.47 -14.05 -5.30
C LYS A 654 -23.94 -14.13 -5.33
N THR A 655 -23.36 -14.11 -6.53
CA THR A 655 -21.92 -14.04 -6.76
C THR A 655 -21.26 -12.89 -6.00
N LYS A 656 -20.09 -13.16 -5.43
CA LYS A 656 -19.30 -12.19 -4.67
C LYS A 656 -17.99 -11.91 -5.37
N MET A 657 -17.68 -10.64 -5.62
CA MET A 657 -16.31 -10.21 -5.92
C MET A 657 -15.49 -10.26 -4.62
N ILE A 658 -14.36 -10.97 -4.64
CA ILE A 658 -13.60 -11.31 -3.42
C ILE A 658 -12.19 -10.72 -3.40
N LEU A 659 -11.50 -10.63 -4.55
CA LEU A 659 -10.15 -10.08 -4.63
C LEU A 659 -9.93 -9.30 -5.92
N GLN A 660 -9.05 -8.31 -5.85
CA GLN A 660 -8.48 -7.61 -6.98
C GLN A 660 -6.96 -7.66 -6.84
N VAL A 661 -6.27 -8.27 -7.80
CA VAL A 661 -4.81 -8.46 -7.77
C VAL A 661 -4.25 -8.14 -9.14
N HIS A 662 -3.38 -7.13 -9.23
CA HIS A 662 -2.83 -6.64 -10.50
C HIS A 662 -3.92 -6.22 -11.49
N ASP A 663 -4.07 -6.95 -12.61
CA ASP A 663 -5.06 -6.70 -13.65
C ASP A 663 -6.21 -7.74 -13.62
N GLU A 664 -6.27 -8.53 -12.53
CA GLU A 664 -7.19 -9.64 -12.31
C GLU A 664 -8.28 -9.31 -11.29
N LEU A 665 -9.51 -9.75 -11.59
CA LEU A 665 -10.66 -9.78 -10.70
C LEU A 665 -11.06 -11.22 -10.39
N ASN A 666 -11.26 -11.50 -9.11
CA ASN A 666 -11.58 -12.83 -8.61
C ASN A 666 -12.96 -12.86 -7.93
N PHE A 667 -13.68 -13.96 -8.13
CA PHE A 667 -15.06 -14.12 -7.70
C PHE A 667 -15.30 -15.47 -7.03
N SER A 668 -16.20 -15.48 -6.05
CA SER A 668 -16.83 -16.68 -5.50
C SER A 668 -18.23 -16.79 -6.11
N VAL A 669 -18.42 -17.75 -7.00
CA VAL A 669 -19.60 -17.86 -7.87
C VAL A 669 -20.41 -19.11 -7.51
N PRO A 670 -21.69 -19.00 -7.12
CA PRO A 670 -22.57 -20.17 -6.99
C PRO A 670 -22.61 -20.96 -8.30
N ILE A 671 -22.58 -22.29 -8.22
CA ILE A 671 -22.50 -23.16 -9.41
C ILE A 671 -23.62 -22.87 -10.41
N GLU A 672 -24.81 -22.49 -9.93
CA GLU A 672 -25.97 -22.19 -10.75
C GLU A 672 -25.85 -20.86 -11.54
N GLU A 673 -24.98 -19.95 -11.11
CA GLU A 673 -24.78 -18.65 -11.74
C GLU A 673 -23.62 -18.65 -12.76
N LYS A 674 -22.87 -19.75 -12.88
CA LYS A 674 -21.61 -19.87 -13.66
C LYS A 674 -21.68 -19.18 -15.04
N ASP A 675 -22.55 -19.66 -15.93
CA ASP A 675 -22.61 -19.19 -17.32
C ASP A 675 -23.06 -17.72 -17.43
N SER A 676 -23.96 -17.31 -16.53
CA SER A 676 -24.45 -15.93 -16.50
C SER A 676 -23.36 -14.97 -16.05
N ILE A 677 -22.54 -15.37 -15.06
CA ILE A 677 -21.50 -14.53 -14.47
C ILE A 677 -20.32 -14.39 -15.39
N GLU A 678 -19.92 -15.47 -16.07
CA GLU A 678 -18.89 -15.44 -17.11
C GLU A 678 -19.22 -14.35 -18.14
N LYS A 679 -20.45 -14.39 -18.69
CA LYS A 679 -20.91 -13.41 -19.67
C LYS A 679 -20.89 -11.99 -19.13
N ILE A 680 -21.41 -11.76 -17.92
CA ILE A 680 -21.48 -10.41 -17.32
C ILE A 680 -20.07 -9.84 -17.12
N VAL A 681 -19.18 -10.62 -16.49
CA VAL A 681 -17.83 -10.14 -16.14
C VAL A 681 -17.04 -9.83 -17.40
N ILE A 682 -17.03 -10.73 -18.40
CA ILE A 682 -16.31 -10.50 -19.66
C ILE A 682 -16.87 -9.27 -20.38
N GLU A 683 -18.20 -9.17 -20.51
CA GLU A 683 -18.82 -8.02 -21.19
C GLU A 683 -18.46 -6.69 -20.52
N GLU A 684 -18.57 -6.60 -19.18
CA GLU A 684 -18.31 -5.35 -18.47
C GLU A 684 -16.82 -4.98 -18.44
N MET A 685 -15.93 -5.98 -18.33
CA MET A 685 -14.48 -5.75 -18.41
C MET A 685 -14.07 -5.30 -19.81
N GLU A 686 -14.47 -5.99 -20.88
CA GLU A 686 -14.06 -5.63 -22.24
C GLU A 686 -14.66 -4.30 -22.70
N LYS A 687 -15.85 -3.93 -22.20
CA LYS A 687 -16.52 -2.66 -22.53
C LYS A 687 -16.19 -1.53 -21.56
N ALA A 688 -15.35 -1.75 -20.56
CA ALA A 688 -15.01 -0.76 -19.54
C ALA A 688 -14.54 0.57 -20.17
N TYR A 689 -13.77 0.49 -21.25
CA TYR A 689 -13.37 1.65 -22.05
C TYR A 689 -13.26 1.30 -23.53
N ASN A 690 -13.74 2.20 -24.40
CA ASN A 690 -13.72 1.98 -25.85
C ASN A 690 -12.40 2.47 -26.44
N MET A 691 -11.49 1.56 -26.73
CA MET A 691 -10.20 1.85 -27.36
C MET A 691 -10.18 1.40 -28.83
N GLN A 692 -9.20 1.91 -29.59
CA GLN A 692 -8.94 1.41 -30.96
C GLN A 692 -8.54 -0.07 -30.98
N VAL A 693 -7.78 -0.50 -29.97
CA VAL A 693 -7.48 -1.92 -29.74
C VAL A 693 -8.47 -2.46 -28.71
N PRO A 694 -9.28 -3.47 -29.03
CA PRO A 694 -10.25 -4.00 -28.09
C PRO A 694 -9.53 -4.51 -26.83
N LEU A 695 -10.10 -4.22 -25.67
CA LEU A 695 -9.73 -4.90 -24.43
C LEU A 695 -10.12 -6.37 -24.56
N LYS A 696 -9.30 -7.25 -23.98
CA LYS A 696 -9.54 -8.70 -23.98
C LYS A 696 -9.33 -9.23 -22.59
N VAL A 697 -10.17 -10.18 -22.19
CA VAL A 697 -10.10 -10.84 -20.90
C VAL A 697 -9.80 -12.32 -21.10
N ASP A 698 -8.74 -12.80 -20.44
CA ASP A 698 -8.51 -14.23 -20.24
C ASP A 698 -9.17 -14.62 -18.91
N TYR A 699 -9.76 -15.80 -18.84
CA TYR A 699 -10.47 -16.25 -17.65
C TYR A 699 -10.34 -17.75 -17.42
N GLY A 700 -10.55 -18.17 -16.19
CA GLY A 700 -10.51 -19.57 -15.79
C GLY A 700 -11.41 -19.87 -14.60
N TRP A 701 -11.71 -21.15 -14.45
CA TRP A 701 -12.59 -21.70 -13.41
C TRP A 701 -11.84 -22.76 -12.62
N GLY A 702 -11.98 -22.74 -11.30
CA GLY A 702 -11.31 -23.68 -10.42
C GLY A 702 -12.02 -23.86 -9.09
N LYS A 703 -11.53 -24.82 -8.28
CA LYS A 703 -11.94 -24.94 -6.88
C LYS A 703 -11.17 -24.00 -5.95
N ASN A 704 -10.02 -23.53 -6.41
CA ASN A 704 -9.14 -22.61 -5.72
C ASN A 704 -8.58 -21.59 -6.73
N TRP A 705 -7.93 -20.56 -6.21
CA TRP A 705 -7.37 -19.49 -7.03
C TRP A 705 -6.32 -19.99 -8.03
N LEU A 706 -5.49 -20.97 -7.66
CA LEU A 706 -4.48 -21.51 -8.58
C LEU A 706 -5.09 -22.23 -9.78
N GLU A 707 -6.18 -22.98 -9.60
CA GLU A 707 -6.85 -23.67 -10.71
C GLU A 707 -7.60 -22.71 -11.64
N ALA A 708 -8.10 -21.61 -11.10
CA ALA A 708 -8.82 -20.59 -11.87
C ALA A 708 -7.88 -19.62 -12.61
N HIS A 709 -6.66 -19.41 -12.10
CA HIS A 709 -5.62 -18.57 -12.70
C HIS A 709 -4.81 -19.34 -13.75
#